data_AF-C5DHC0-F1
#
_entry.id   AF-C5DHC0-F1
#
_cell.length_a   1.000
_cell.length_b   1.000
_cell.length_c   1.000
_cell.angle_alpha   90.00
_cell.angle_beta   90.00
_cell.angle_gamma   90.00
#
_symmetry.space_group_name_H-M   'P 1'
#
loop_
_entity.id
_entity.type
_entity.pdbx_description
1 polymer ?
#
loop_
_entity_poly.entity_id
_entity_poly.type
_entity_poly.pdbx_seq_one_letter_code
_entity_poly.pdbx_strand_id
1 'polypeptide(L)'
;MDENGASQVVGALEAIYSPKSDNARRLEAQKFLDEVKMHEESPLWGYEIALNNPGNSILKHYGLGLLAFAIKRRWADYDQNRRIALRKWVVELNYRVQESDPRYIKEKLAFLWVEVAKCVWGEALKDDDPTDQQLEESWVGMDNDLSALWQLSEASRELTLIIFRTLFEDVFLVEDLTVLKRISVIQPLCVMVISPMDVFTARYRFTDKWTLFKSNGNGWFEHWVSELRAALTVGNSVYVVRLLETLKTCLNWPLSEIMIRNDVCGLLLECLLSNIPKAQSMALDSLHILLTRPYNDESHYQTVINRVFSSMDLLDKVYDNLQFDPNEIDEQKYPIVKKFVDMVSCLYTCVFKTDEDEATIQKYLRLVLRTTFNPSLIVSGLTLDLWCSCLRNDDFLPALEGSIIPELLQFSADALIYYEQIENHVSKKFADIDFQSKSEFQSFCSTYRKRIRDIIRLISCVQLDFAYDWLNARLNSYFSSPFGQQVLSSQFLDHKTEPYLSSLSQLMVVECFINGCIRWKIWFPDTSSYNTKLNEILVKIETLSDQLIALNLKEPLLLKKQIQNFALFLTMLKDNVLLKLLEKIITSATLDYPNVDLDEKNEHSDAVRDLRYACGIELNRMAILMPDSLGKIYDDLQNVVAGIMPKLSYHEKISFKSFLLTIVLKSSLGEKEERFTLIVDPELSAWSDKSTVVGLTDLPWFMERLGIVQISEYFQKRGISENVDLLSIPIDEEGKQLKTQLSKRWQTLFPVRATRMFVHYSMQSIKNDEEFEVLQALWKPRVIPILPYIMRLLYQLQSYHDPENWRDLPVIVQSFVKCSTIERFWEAGASNKSKDEFIDEHMKAMQTLRDFADSVGHIVRYTREYVLLVISAISSLGSVFYEIEELPQMLMDSIAIYKPATGEISPGVSTHGWKHIINVAIRPLLKNCPPRSAKKFMTTFLPKLFDTLDALLCKKWSVYMNDIDVNPSPRDDDEMTEEILEENLLRQLTTVVVRLLIDCVGQVGTNSQASKMKLNSHQIEMRKIIFGNSEVMASFLKLLNHLMSFRDSKCSFNSILVMKSCLVDTLIKNESVDQFFTTEIMPNLLLNVLTQNAFKDSLYEGLYVFTVIFLTLCKEYKSSIQYLCQLSNGFDVESLYESVRSVENYKSQRALMVEFIDWIKTVNGNNMEDQDDDDKRRQEKRQILLERANERLIKKNKEQKDILDDPNTEDGAFGSLFTS
;
A
#
# COMPACT_ATOMS: atom_id res chain seq x y z
N MET A 1 5.62 43.23 -36.18
CA MET A 1 7.00 42.77 -36.52
C MET A 1 7.34 43.24 -37.93
N ASP A 2 8.60 43.57 -38.25
CA ASP A 2 8.99 43.80 -39.64
C ASP A 2 9.05 42.47 -40.42
N GLU A 3 8.95 42.49 -41.76
CA GLU A 3 8.93 41.25 -42.58
C GLU A 3 10.17 40.37 -42.38
N ASN A 4 11.28 40.97 -41.95
CA ASN A 4 12.55 40.30 -41.67
C ASN A 4 12.49 39.49 -40.37
N GLY A 5 11.94 40.04 -39.28
CA GLY A 5 11.76 39.32 -38.01
C GLY A 5 10.81 38.13 -38.13
N ALA A 6 9.72 38.27 -38.91
CA ALA A 6 8.76 37.18 -39.11
C ALA A 6 9.41 35.99 -39.87
N SER A 7 10.25 36.29 -40.85
CA SER A 7 11.00 35.28 -41.62
C SER A 7 12.05 34.55 -40.76
N GLN A 8 12.67 35.24 -39.79
CA GLN A 8 13.62 34.63 -38.85
C GLN A 8 12.94 33.65 -37.89
N VAL A 9 11.75 33.98 -37.38
CA VAL A 9 10.95 33.05 -36.54
C VAL A 9 10.59 31.78 -37.31
N VAL A 10 10.16 31.91 -38.58
CA VAL A 10 9.87 30.76 -39.45
C VAL A 10 11.13 29.89 -39.63
N GLY A 11 12.27 30.51 -39.96
CA GLY A 11 13.53 29.79 -40.16
C GLY A 11 14.05 29.10 -38.89
N ALA A 12 13.85 29.70 -37.71
CA ALA A 12 14.22 29.11 -36.43
C ALA A 12 13.32 27.89 -36.10
N LEU A 13 12.02 27.99 -36.32
CA LEU A 13 11.08 26.87 -36.11
C LEU A 13 11.36 25.72 -37.09
N GLU A 14 11.63 26.01 -38.36
CA GLU A 14 12.03 24.99 -39.35
C GLU A 14 13.35 24.29 -38.94
N ALA A 15 14.31 25.04 -38.39
CA ALA A 15 15.55 24.46 -37.89
C ALA A 15 15.31 23.53 -36.68
N ILE A 16 14.40 23.88 -35.77
CA ILE A 16 14.06 23.05 -34.60
C ILE A 16 13.35 21.75 -35.02
N TYR A 17 12.32 21.85 -35.85
CA TYR A 17 11.50 20.70 -36.24
C TYR A 17 12.12 19.82 -37.34
N SER A 18 13.19 20.28 -38.01
CA SER A 18 13.90 19.47 -39.00
C SER A 18 14.74 18.39 -38.32
N PRO A 19 14.53 17.09 -38.65
CA PRO A 19 15.35 16.00 -38.11
C PRO A 19 16.80 16.06 -38.62
N LYS A 20 17.07 16.83 -39.67
CA LYS A 20 18.39 16.99 -40.30
C LYS A 20 19.24 18.12 -39.70
N SER A 21 18.68 18.96 -38.83
CA SER A 21 19.43 20.04 -38.17
C SER A 21 20.38 19.49 -37.11
N ASP A 22 21.58 20.06 -37.00
CA ASP A 22 22.51 19.74 -35.92
C ASP A 22 22.09 20.36 -34.58
N ASN A 23 22.66 19.87 -33.48
CA ASN A 23 22.30 20.33 -32.13
C ASN A 23 22.71 21.79 -31.87
N ALA A 24 23.78 22.28 -32.49
CA ALA A 24 24.25 23.66 -32.31
C ALA A 24 23.24 24.66 -32.90
N ARG A 25 22.77 24.40 -34.12
CA ARG A 25 21.77 25.21 -34.82
C ARG A 25 20.40 25.12 -34.15
N ARG A 26 20.02 23.96 -33.60
CA ARG A 26 18.79 23.86 -32.78
C ARG A 26 18.89 24.70 -31.51
N LEU A 27 20.03 24.67 -30.82
CA LEU A 27 20.24 25.47 -29.61
C LEU A 27 20.21 26.97 -29.92
N GLU A 28 20.84 27.40 -31.02
CA GLU A 28 20.82 28.79 -31.47
C GLU A 28 19.39 29.25 -31.83
N ALA A 29 18.65 28.42 -32.59
CA ALA A 29 17.25 28.68 -32.91
C ALA A 29 16.36 28.75 -31.66
N GLN A 30 16.58 27.86 -30.68
CA GLN A 30 15.84 27.85 -29.41
C GLN A 30 16.11 29.14 -28.61
N LYS A 31 17.39 29.51 -28.44
CA LYS A 31 17.77 30.76 -27.76
C LYS A 31 17.10 31.98 -28.37
N PHE A 32 17.13 32.08 -29.70
CA PHE A 32 16.46 33.16 -30.41
C PHE A 32 14.95 33.19 -30.14
N LEU A 33 14.26 32.05 -30.21
CA LEU A 33 12.82 32.00 -29.94
C LEU A 33 12.47 32.33 -28.47
N ASP A 34 13.36 32.03 -27.53
CA ASP A 34 13.20 32.39 -26.12
C ASP A 34 13.46 33.89 -25.87
N GLU A 35 14.42 34.49 -26.57
CA GLU A 35 14.61 35.96 -26.59
C GLU A 35 13.37 36.68 -27.14
N VAL A 36 12.77 36.16 -28.22
CA VAL A 36 11.51 36.68 -28.79
C VAL A 36 10.38 36.65 -27.77
N LYS A 37 10.26 35.58 -26.97
CA LYS A 37 9.24 35.49 -25.91
C LYS A 37 9.37 36.60 -24.86
N MET A 38 10.60 37.02 -24.54
CA MET A 38 10.88 38.02 -23.51
C MET A 38 10.61 39.46 -23.96
N HIS A 39 10.41 39.71 -25.25
CA HIS A 39 10.17 41.06 -25.76
C HIS A 39 8.79 41.60 -25.33
N GLU A 40 8.65 42.93 -25.16
CA GLU A 40 7.36 43.53 -24.74
C GLU A 40 6.25 43.39 -25.79
N GLU A 41 6.61 43.51 -27.08
CA GLU A 41 5.67 43.37 -28.20
C GLU A 41 5.35 41.90 -28.58
N SER A 42 6.00 40.94 -27.94
CA SER A 42 5.80 39.49 -28.15
C SER A 42 4.32 39.07 -28.22
N PRO A 43 3.40 39.57 -27.36
CA PRO A 43 2.00 39.17 -27.44
C PRO A 43 1.30 39.65 -28.72
N LEU A 44 1.62 40.86 -29.21
CA LEU A 44 1.08 41.38 -30.46
C LEU A 44 1.59 40.54 -31.65
N TRP A 45 2.89 40.24 -31.67
CA TRP A 45 3.47 39.38 -32.70
C TRP A 45 2.86 37.97 -32.67
N GLY A 46 2.61 37.42 -31.49
CA GLY A 46 1.93 36.13 -31.32
C GLY A 46 0.52 36.12 -31.93
N TYR A 47 -0.25 37.17 -31.70
CA TYR A 47 -1.56 37.35 -32.32
C TYR A 47 -1.47 37.48 -33.85
N GLU A 48 -0.59 38.34 -34.38
CA GLU A 48 -0.42 38.52 -35.82
C GLU A 48 0.03 37.23 -36.52
N ILE A 49 0.97 36.49 -35.93
CA ILE A 49 1.45 35.21 -36.47
C ILE A 49 0.31 34.19 -36.53
N ALA A 50 -0.47 34.05 -35.45
CA ALA A 50 -1.58 33.11 -35.42
C ALA A 50 -2.73 33.49 -36.37
N LEU A 51 -2.98 34.79 -36.54
CA LEU A 51 -4.04 35.33 -37.40
C LEU A 51 -3.72 35.17 -38.90
N ASN A 52 -2.48 35.49 -39.30
CA ASN A 52 -2.09 35.58 -40.70
C ASN A 52 -1.64 34.24 -41.31
N ASN A 53 -1.44 33.20 -40.49
CA ASN A 53 -0.97 31.88 -40.93
C ASN A 53 -1.98 30.76 -40.61
N PRO A 54 -3.25 30.86 -41.04
CA PRO A 54 -4.29 29.89 -40.65
C PRO A 54 -4.02 28.45 -41.12
N GLY A 55 -3.29 28.27 -42.22
CA GLY A 55 -2.94 26.95 -42.77
C GLY A 55 -1.63 26.34 -42.25
N ASN A 56 -0.83 27.08 -41.46
CA ASN A 56 0.43 26.58 -40.91
C ASN A 56 0.31 26.37 -39.39
N SER A 57 0.00 25.14 -39.00
CA SER A 57 -0.25 24.80 -37.60
C SER A 57 0.97 24.99 -36.69
N ILE A 58 2.20 24.89 -37.22
CA ILE A 58 3.43 25.11 -36.43
C ILE A 58 3.55 26.59 -36.04
N LEU A 59 3.40 27.49 -37.02
CA LEU A 59 3.45 28.93 -36.77
C LEU A 59 2.28 29.38 -35.89
N LYS A 60 1.08 28.87 -36.17
CA LYS A 60 -0.11 29.13 -35.36
C LYS A 60 0.12 28.69 -33.91
N HIS A 61 0.65 27.49 -33.66
CA HIS A 61 0.95 27.02 -32.32
C HIS A 61 2.00 27.88 -31.60
N TYR A 62 3.08 28.28 -32.28
CA TYR A 62 4.09 29.17 -31.70
C TYR A 62 3.52 30.54 -31.33
N GLY A 63 2.74 31.17 -32.23
CA GLY A 63 2.09 32.46 -31.96
C GLY A 63 1.14 32.40 -30.76
N LEU A 64 0.34 31.34 -30.65
CA LEU A 64 -0.48 31.07 -29.46
C LEU A 64 0.38 30.83 -28.20
N GLY A 65 1.58 30.27 -28.35
CA GLY A 65 2.56 30.11 -27.28
C GLY A 65 3.07 31.44 -26.72
N LEU A 66 3.31 32.44 -27.57
CA LEU A 66 3.70 33.79 -27.14
C LEU A 66 2.60 34.45 -26.30
N LEU A 67 1.34 34.32 -26.74
CA LEU A 67 0.18 34.80 -25.97
C LEU A 67 0.05 34.08 -24.62
N ALA A 68 0.26 32.76 -24.60
CA ALA A 68 0.20 31.97 -23.36
C ALA A 68 1.27 32.42 -22.35
N PHE A 69 2.50 32.65 -22.82
CA PHE A 69 3.59 33.16 -22.00
C PHE A 69 3.22 34.54 -21.39
N ALA A 70 2.68 35.44 -22.21
CA ALA A 70 2.27 36.77 -21.78
C ALA A 70 1.21 36.74 -20.67
N ILE A 71 0.16 35.91 -20.84
CA ILE A 71 -0.93 35.79 -19.86
C ILE A 71 -0.46 35.15 -18.56
N LYS A 72 0.43 34.16 -18.61
CA LYS A 72 0.90 33.51 -17.38
C LYS A 72 1.94 34.29 -16.61
N ARG A 73 2.86 34.98 -17.31
CA ARG A 73 4.05 35.57 -16.69
C ARG A 73 3.93 37.06 -16.41
N ARG A 74 3.25 37.80 -17.28
CA ARG A 74 3.27 39.27 -17.28
C ARG A 74 1.89 39.90 -17.08
N TRP A 75 0.85 39.10 -16.86
CA TRP A 75 -0.51 39.62 -16.71
C TRP A 75 -0.65 40.64 -15.57
N ALA A 76 0.03 40.39 -14.45
CA ALA A 76 0.05 41.31 -13.31
C ALA A 76 0.67 42.67 -13.66
N ASP A 77 1.69 42.69 -14.53
CA ASP A 77 2.43 43.89 -14.92
C ASP A 77 1.71 44.73 -15.99
N TYR A 78 0.70 44.17 -16.65
CA TYR A 78 -0.03 44.85 -17.72
C TYR A 78 -1.08 45.84 -17.20
N ASP A 79 -1.16 47.00 -17.86
CA ASP A 79 -2.24 47.95 -17.67
C ASP A 79 -3.58 47.41 -18.20
N GLN A 80 -4.65 48.11 -17.83
CA GLN A 80 -6.01 47.64 -18.14
C GLN A 80 -6.28 47.60 -19.66
N ASN A 81 -5.72 48.53 -20.43
CA ASN A 81 -5.88 48.56 -21.88
C ASN A 81 -5.20 47.37 -22.56
N ARG A 82 -3.97 47.01 -22.15
CA ARG A 82 -3.26 45.82 -22.66
C ARG A 82 -3.99 44.54 -22.30
N ARG A 83 -4.53 44.42 -21.08
CA ARG A 83 -5.35 43.27 -20.67
C ARG A 83 -6.61 43.11 -21.54
N ILE A 84 -7.31 44.21 -21.81
CA ILE A 84 -8.49 44.21 -22.70
C ILE A 84 -8.11 43.85 -24.14
N ALA A 85 -7.00 44.39 -24.66
CA ALA A 85 -6.51 44.06 -26.00
C ALA A 85 -6.19 42.57 -26.14
N LEU A 86 -5.44 42.00 -25.18
CA LEU A 86 -5.12 40.57 -25.15
C LEU A 86 -6.38 39.70 -25.11
N ARG A 87 -7.35 40.06 -24.27
CA ARG A 87 -8.66 39.39 -24.23
C ARG A 87 -9.33 39.41 -25.61
N LYS A 88 -9.43 40.58 -26.25
CA LYS A 88 -10.06 40.72 -27.58
C LYS A 88 -9.35 39.88 -28.65
N TRP A 89 -8.01 39.85 -28.63
CA TRP A 89 -7.22 39.02 -29.54
C TRP A 89 -7.49 37.53 -29.37
N VAL A 90 -7.53 37.05 -28.11
CA VAL A 90 -7.86 35.65 -27.82
C VAL A 90 -9.27 35.31 -28.30
N VAL A 91 -10.26 36.17 -28.05
CA VAL A 91 -11.64 35.97 -28.51
C VAL A 91 -11.72 35.90 -30.03
N GLU A 92 -11.07 36.82 -30.74
CA GLU A 92 -11.07 36.84 -32.20
C GLU A 92 -10.40 35.59 -32.81
N LEU A 93 -9.25 35.17 -32.26
CA LEU A 93 -8.57 33.96 -32.72
C LEU A 93 -9.44 32.71 -32.56
N ASN A 94 -10.24 32.64 -31.49
CA ASN A 94 -11.20 31.54 -31.29
C ASN A 94 -12.35 31.60 -32.31
N TYR A 95 -12.85 32.78 -32.68
CA TYR A 95 -13.87 32.92 -33.73
C TYR A 95 -13.41 32.53 -35.13
N ARG A 96 -12.09 32.48 -35.36
CA ARG A 96 -11.49 32.09 -36.65
C ARG A 96 -11.02 30.63 -36.69
N VAL A 97 -11.49 29.79 -35.78
CA VAL A 97 -11.22 28.35 -35.80
C VAL A 97 -11.76 27.71 -37.09
N GLN A 98 -10.99 26.80 -37.66
CA GLN A 98 -11.34 26.08 -38.89
C GLN A 98 -11.56 24.59 -38.62
N GLU A 99 -12.29 23.91 -39.51
CA GLU A 99 -12.46 22.45 -39.44
C GLU A 99 -11.13 21.71 -39.62
N SER A 100 -10.26 22.23 -40.49
CA SER A 100 -8.91 21.73 -40.74
C SER A 100 -7.94 21.92 -39.58
N ASP A 101 -8.27 22.74 -38.56
CA ASP A 101 -7.40 22.95 -37.42
C ASP A 101 -7.21 21.64 -36.63
N PRO A 102 -5.97 21.17 -36.43
CA PRO A 102 -5.69 20.02 -35.58
C PRO A 102 -6.19 20.22 -34.16
N ARG A 103 -6.54 19.13 -33.48
CA ARG A 103 -7.05 19.17 -32.09
C ARG A 103 -6.14 19.94 -31.12
N TYR A 104 -4.82 19.79 -31.23
CA TYR A 104 -3.88 20.50 -30.34
C TYR A 104 -3.92 22.03 -30.51
N ILE A 105 -4.29 22.55 -31.69
CA ILE A 105 -4.52 23.99 -31.91
C ILE A 105 -5.81 24.43 -31.21
N LYS A 106 -6.89 23.67 -31.37
CA LYS A 106 -8.17 23.91 -30.69
C LYS A 106 -7.97 23.89 -29.16
N GLU A 107 -7.17 22.96 -28.64
CA GLU A 107 -6.82 22.88 -27.22
C GLU A 107 -5.99 24.09 -26.75
N LYS A 108 -5.01 24.56 -27.54
CA LYS A 108 -4.23 25.76 -27.19
C LYS A 108 -5.10 27.03 -27.22
N LEU A 109 -6.02 27.16 -28.19
CA LEU A 109 -6.98 28.26 -28.28
C LEU A 109 -7.92 28.29 -27.06
N ALA A 110 -8.47 27.13 -26.70
CA ALA A 110 -9.31 26.99 -25.52
C ALA A 110 -8.55 27.30 -24.22
N PHE A 111 -7.31 26.81 -24.11
CA PHE A 111 -6.43 27.11 -22.99
C PHE A 111 -6.21 28.61 -22.80
N LEU A 112 -5.92 29.36 -23.88
CA LEU A 112 -5.76 30.82 -23.80
C LEU A 112 -7.05 31.51 -23.31
N TRP A 113 -8.21 31.07 -23.81
CA TRP A 113 -9.51 31.59 -23.36
C TRP A 113 -9.69 31.40 -21.86
N VAL A 114 -9.38 30.20 -21.36
CA VAL A 114 -9.52 29.85 -19.94
C VAL A 114 -8.51 30.60 -19.07
N GLU A 115 -7.26 30.75 -19.48
CA GLU A 115 -6.27 31.54 -18.74
C GLU A 115 -6.71 33.00 -18.58
N VAL A 116 -7.25 33.63 -19.63
CA VAL A 116 -7.82 34.98 -19.50
C VAL A 116 -9.03 34.98 -18.57
N ALA A 117 -9.94 34.01 -18.70
CA ALA A 117 -11.14 33.91 -17.86
C ALA A 117 -10.77 33.77 -16.37
N LYS A 118 -9.79 32.92 -16.05
CA LYS A 118 -9.25 32.74 -14.69
C LYS A 118 -8.73 34.04 -14.08
N CYS A 119 -8.24 34.97 -14.89
CA CYS A 119 -7.74 36.26 -14.41
C CYS A 119 -8.82 37.33 -14.23
N VAL A 120 -9.79 37.46 -15.14
CA VAL A 120 -10.71 38.62 -15.14
C VAL A 120 -12.19 38.32 -15.02
N TRP A 121 -12.64 37.12 -15.37
CA TRP A 121 -14.07 36.82 -15.45
C TRP A 121 -14.74 36.99 -14.08
N GLY A 122 -15.73 37.89 -14.02
CA GLY A 122 -16.49 38.16 -12.80
C GLY A 122 -15.79 39.02 -11.75
N GLU A 123 -14.60 39.58 -12.02
CA GLU A 123 -13.84 40.32 -11.00
C GLU A 123 -14.62 41.46 -10.33
N ALA A 124 -15.49 42.14 -11.07
CA ALA A 124 -16.33 43.21 -10.57
C ALA A 124 -17.37 42.75 -9.53
N LEU A 125 -17.65 41.44 -9.46
CA LEU A 125 -18.62 40.87 -8.51
C LEU A 125 -18.09 40.72 -7.08
N LYS A 126 -16.83 41.12 -6.84
CA LYS A 126 -16.29 41.28 -5.48
C LYS A 126 -16.84 42.52 -4.78
N ASP A 127 -17.23 43.52 -5.55
CA ASP A 127 -17.84 44.76 -5.06
C ASP A 127 -19.37 44.61 -5.07
N ASP A 128 -20.05 45.19 -4.08
CA ASP A 128 -21.51 45.09 -3.96
C ASP A 128 -22.27 45.85 -5.07
N ASP A 129 -21.68 46.92 -5.63
CA ASP A 129 -22.26 47.74 -6.69
C ASP A 129 -21.20 48.17 -7.74
N PRO A 130 -20.83 47.28 -8.67
CA PRO A 130 -19.82 47.58 -9.67
C PRO A 130 -20.33 48.53 -10.76
N THR A 131 -19.48 49.47 -11.16
CA THR A 131 -19.72 50.37 -12.30
C THR A 131 -19.74 49.63 -13.63
N ASP A 132 -20.37 50.21 -14.65
CA ASP A 132 -20.43 49.60 -16.00
C ASP A 132 -19.04 49.40 -16.62
N GLN A 133 -18.09 50.28 -16.30
CA GLN A 133 -16.69 50.12 -16.71
C GLN A 133 -16.05 48.90 -16.04
N GLN A 134 -16.23 48.71 -14.73
CA GLN A 134 -15.74 47.52 -14.03
C GLN A 134 -16.37 46.23 -14.57
N LEU A 135 -17.65 46.26 -14.97
CA LEU A 135 -18.34 45.13 -15.62
C LEU A 135 -17.73 44.79 -16.99
N GLU A 136 -17.43 45.79 -17.81
CA GLU A 136 -16.75 45.57 -19.10
C GLU A 136 -15.33 45.02 -18.91
N GLU A 137 -14.61 45.54 -17.92
CA GLU A 137 -13.26 45.10 -17.55
C GLU A 137 -13.24 43.65 -17.04
N SER A 138 -14.28 43.24 -16.30
CA SER A 138 -14.44 41.88 -15.75
C SER A 138 -15.07 40.86 -16.70
N TRP A 139 -15.16 41.18 -18.00
CA TRP A 139 -15.66 40.30 -19.06
C TRP A 139 -17.09 39.80 -18.83
N VAL A 140 -18.01 40.73 -18.55
CA VAL A 140 -19.45 40.45 -18.41
C VAL A 140 -20.05 39.70 -19.60
N GLY A 141 -19.56 39.95 -20.82
CA GLY A 141 -20.04 39.32 -22.05
C GLY A 141 -19.55 37.90 -22.34
N MET A 142 -18.74 37.26 -21.47
CA MET A 142 -18.09 35.99 -21.78
C MET A 142 -19.06 34.87 -22.22
N ASP A 143 -20.22 34.73 -21.56
CA ASP A 143 -21.23 33.72 -21.92
C ASP A 143 -21.92 34.03 -23.26
N ASN A 144 -22.11 35.31 -23.58
CA ASN A 144 -22.59 35.76 -24.89
C ASN A 144 -21.55 35.42 -25.98
N ASP A 145 -20.26 35.64 -25.69
CA ASP A 145 -19.19 35.37 -26.65
C ASP A 145 -19.11 33.86 -26.97
N LEU A 146 -19.25 33.00 -25.96
CA LEU A 146 -19.34 31.54 -26.13
C LEU A 146 -20.59 31.10 -26.91
N SER A 147 -21.72 31.78 -26.67
CA SER A 147 -22.97 31.52 -27.38
C SER A 147 -22.86 31.86 -28.86
N ALA A 148 -22.22 32.99 -29.18
CA ALA A 148 -21.90 33.34 -30.56
C ALA A 148 -20.93 32.34 -31.20
N LEU A 149 -19.92 31.87 -30.46
CA LEU A 149 -18.95 30.90 -30.96
C LEU A 149 -19.62 29.56 -31.31
N TRP A 150 -20.56 29.11 -30.49
CA TRP A 150 -21.32 27.87 -30.71
C TRP A 150 -22.14 27.86 -32.01
N GLN A 151 -22.61 29.02 -32.46
CA GLN A 151 -23.47 29.13 -33.65
C GLN A 151 -22.70 29.17 -34.99
N LEU A 152 -21.37 29.30 -34.97
CA LEU A 152 -20.59 29.49 -36.21
C LEU A 152 -20.39 28.22 -37.04
N SER A 153 -19.94 27.12 -36.43
CA SER A 153 -19.59 25.87 -37.14
C SER A 153 -19.50 24.68 -36.19
N GLU A 154 -19.40 23.45 -36.70
CA GLU A 154 -19.14 22.26 -35.87
C GLU A 154 -17.76 22.33 -35.19
N ALA A 155 -16.74 22.87 -35.88
CA ALA A 155 -15.41 23.09 -35.32
C ALA A 155 -15.41 24.08 -34.15
N SER A 156 -16.25 25.11 -34.22
CA SER A 156 -16.40 26.07 -33.12
C SER A 156 -17.22 25.52 -31.96
N ARG A 157 -18.20 24.63 -32.21
CA ARG A 157 -18.86 23.86 -31.13
C ARG A 157 -17.88 22.96 -30.40
N GLU A 158 -17.03 22.22 -31.12
CA GLU A 158 -15.97 21.40 -30.52
C GLU A 158 -15.03 22.28 -29.67
N LEU A 159 -14.63 23.44 -30.17
CA LEU A 159 -13.80 24.40 -29.42
C LEU A 159 -14.49 24.89 -28.14
N THR A 160 -15.76 25.26 -28.20
CA THR A 160 -16.56 25.67 -27.02
C THR A 160 -16.62 24.55 -25.97
N LEU A 161 -16.81 23.30 -26.39
CA LEU A 161 -16.77 22.14 -25.48
C LEU A 161 -15.40 22.00 -24.79
N ILE A 162 -14.30 22.19 -25.53
CA ILE A 162 -12.95 22.16 -24.97
C ILE A 162 -12.73 23.31 -23.99
N ILE A 163 -13.24 24.52 -24.26
CA ILE A 163 -13.17 25.67 -23.34
C ILE A 163 -13.84 25.33 -22.00
N PHE A 164 -15.09 24.86 -22.04
CA PHE A 164 -15.81 24.48 -20.82
C PHE A 164 -15.11 23.37 -20.06
N ARG A 165 -14.67 22.32 -20.76
CA ARG A 165 -13.93 21.21 -20.16
C ARG A 165 -12.67 21.72 -19.44
N THR A 166 -11.86 22.54 -20.11
CA THR A 166 -10.60 23.07 -19.57
C THR A 166 -10.86 23.99 -18.36
N LEU A 167 -11.89 24.84 -18.43
CA LEU A 167 -12.29 25.70 -17.31
C LEU A 167 -12.75 24.88 -16.10
N PHE A 168 -13.59 23.86 -16.30
CA PHE A 168 -14.10 23.04 -15.20
C PHE A 168 -13.02 22.16 -14.58
N GLU A 169 -12.11 21.64 -15.40
CA GLU A 169 -10.91 20.95 -14.93
C GLU A 169 -10.12 21.86 -14.00
N ASP A 170 -9.82 23.09 -14.42
CA ASP A 170 -9.01 24.03 -13.63
C ASP A 170 -9.72 24.56 -12.37
N VAL A 171 -11.07 24.57 -12.35
CA VAL A 171 -11.86 25.07 -11.21
C VAL A 171 -12.20 23.99 -10.19
N PHE A 172 -12.51 22.78 -10.65
CA PHE A 172 -13.09 21.72 -9.81
C PHE A 172 -12.21 20.48 -9.66
N LEU A 173 -11.27 20.23 -10.58
CA LEU A 173 -10.46 19.01 -10.60
C LEU A 173 -8.99 19.27 -10.30
N VAL A 174 -8.46 20.43 -10.72
CA VAL A 174 -7.08 20.86 -10.53
C VAL A 174 -7.03 21.98 -9.49
N GLU A 175 -6.01 21.97 -8.64
CA GLU A 175 -5.78 23.00 -7.62
C GLU A 175 -5.02 24.20 -8.22
N ASP A 176 -5.60 24.85 -9.24
CA ASP A 176 -4.99 26.03 -9.87
C ASP A 176 -5.00 27.22 -8.90
N LEU A 177 -3.81 27.76 -8.58
CA LEU A 177 -3.65 28.85 -7.62
C LEU A 177 -4.37 30.15 -8.03
N THR A 178 -4.44 30.44 -9.34
CA THR A 178 -5.13 31.62 -9.86
C THR A 178 -6.62 31.51 -9.62
N VAL A 179 -7.18 30.31 -9.79
CA VAL A 179 -8.58 30.04 -9.48
C VAL A 179 -8.82 30.07 -7.96
N LEU A 180 -7.95 29.46 -7.16
CA LEU A 180 -8.10 29.40 -5.70
C LEU A 180 -8.19 30.81 -5.08
N LYS A 181 -7.40 31.78 -5.57
CA LYS A 181 -7.46 33.20 -5.14
C LYS A 181 -8.82 33.87 -5.43
N ARG A 182 -9.60 33.34 -6.38
CA ARG A 182 -10.87 33.92 -6.87
C ARG A 182 -12.05 32.94 -6.78
N ILE A 183 -11.90 31.87 -5.99
CA ILE A 183 -12.84 30.74 -6.03
C ILE A 183 -14.25 31.12 -5.58
N SER A 184 -14.39 32.11 -4.70
CA SER A 184 -15.69 32.64 -4.26
C SER A 184 -16.54 33.24 -5.39
N VAL A 185 -15.91 33.62 -6.52
CA VAL A 185 -16.59 34.22 -7.68
C VAL A 185 -16.65 33.25 -8.85
N ILE A 186 -15.51 32.67 -9.24
CA ILE A 186 -15.44 31.81 -10.43
C ILE A 186 -16.29 30.55 -10.26
N GLN A 187 -16.28 29.93 -9.08
CA GLN A 187 -17.03 28.70 -8.84
C GLN A 187 -18.55 28.93 -8.97
N PRO A 188 -19.17 29.93 -8.30
CA PRO A 188 -20.59 30.22 -8.51
C PRO A 188 -20.94 30.62 -9.95
N LEU A 189 -20.07 31.35 -10.66
CA LEU A 189 -20.30 31.70 -12.07
C LEU A 189 -20.32 30.47 -12.99
N CYS A 190 -19.39 29.52 -12.80
CA CYS A 190 -19.42 28.24 -13.51
C CYS A 190 -20.74 27.50 -13.28
N VAL A 191 -21.23 27.46 -12.03
CA VAL A 191 -22.53 26.86 -11.70
C VAL A 191 -23.68 27.61 -12.37
N MET A 192 -23.67 28.95 -12.37
CA MET A 192 -24.72 29.78 -12.95
C MET A 192 -24.85 29.58 -14.47
N VAL A 193 -23.73 29.53 -15.20
CA VAL A 193 -23.75 29.40 -16.66
C VAL A 193 -24.31 28.04 -17.12
N ILE A 194 -24.06 26.97 -16.37
CA ILE A 194 -24.60 25.64 -16.69
C ILE A 194 -26.04 25.42 -16.20
N SER A 195 -26.50 26.17 -15.20
CA SER A 195 -27.80 25.95 -14.55
C SER A 195 -28.92 26.77 -15.17
N PRO A 196 -30.19 26.30 -15.12
CA PRO A 196 -31.35 27.17 -15.22
C PRO A 196 -31.38 28.23 -14.11
N MET A 197 -31.85 29.45 -14.41
CA MET A 197 -31.83 30.56 -13.43
C MET A 197 -32.70 30.32 -12.19
N ASP A 198 -33.82 29.61 -12.34
CA ASP A 198 -34.69 29.20 -11.23
C ASP A 198 -33.97 28.27 -10.24
N VAL A 199 -33.21 27.30 -10.76
CA VAL A 199 -32.42 26.37 -9.93
C VAL A 199 -31.27 27.08 -9.23
N PHE A 200 -30.58 28.00 -9.92
CA PHE A 200 -29.47 28.76 -9.35
C PHE A 200 -29.94 29.69 -8.21
N THR A 201 -31.02 30.44 -8.43
CA THR A 201 -31.59 31.40 -7.46
C THR A 201 -32.10 30.74 -6.18
N ALA A 202 -32.51 29.47 -6.25
CA ALA A 202 -32.94 28.72 -5.08
C ALA A 202 -31.79 28.40 -4.08
N ARG A 203 -30.53 28.39 -4.54
CA ARG A 203 -29.37 27.92 -3.73
C ARG A 203 -28.31 29.00 -3.51
N TYR A 204 -28.20 29.99 -4.39
CA TYR A 204 -27.21 31.05 -4.32
C TYR A 204 -27.87 32.41 -4.07
N ARG A 205 -27.27 33.19 -3.16
CA ARG A 205 -27.59 34.62 -3.00
C ARG A 205 -26.64 35.43 -3.87
N PHE A 206 -27.19 36.30 -4.69
CA PHE A 206 -26.43 37.13 -5.61
C PHE A 206 -27.12 38.48 -5.84
N THR A 207 -26.38 39.48 -6.32
CA THR A 207 -26.93 40.80 -6.70
C THR A 207 -27.43 40.77 -8.15
N ASP A 208 -28.39 41.62 -8.51
CA ASP A 208 -28.98 41.64 -9.87
C ASP A 208 -27.94 41.70 -11.00
N LYS A 209 -26.78 42.33 -10.74
CA LYS A 209 -25.64 42.43 -11.67
C LYS A 209 -25.05 41.08 -12.07
N TRP A 210 -25.17 40.02 -11.26
CA TRP A 210 -24.73 38.67 -11.62
C TRP A 210 -25.46 38.13 -12.85
N THR A 211 -26.74 38.48 -13.02
CA THR A 211 -27.55 38.01 -14.16
C THR A 211 -26.99 38.47 -15.51
N LEU A 212 -26.22 39.57 -15.53
CA LEU A 212 -25.58 40.09 -16.74
C LEU A 212 -24.49 39.15 -17.29
N PHE A 213 -23.92 38.28 -16.45
CA PHE A 213 -22.88 37.32 -16.83
C PHE A 213 -23.45 36.03 -17.46
N LYS A 214 -24.78 35.93 -17.61
CA LYS A 214 -25.47 34.79 -18.22
C LYS A 214 -26.25 35.22 -19.46
N SER A 215 -26.00 34.56 -20.58
CA SER A 215 -26.69 34.78 -21.85
C SER A 215 -27.89 33.84 -22.01
N ASN A 216 -27.74 32.60 -21.56
CA ASN A 216 -28.65 31.50 -21.83
C ASN A 216 -29.49 31.14 -20.61
N GLY A 217 -30.79 31.40 -20.66
CA GLY A 217 -31.71 31.21 -19.52
C GLY A 217 -31.82 29.77 -19.00
N ASN A 218 -31.76 28.76 -19.88
CA ASN A 218 -31.84 27.35 -19.50
C ASN A 218 -30.49 26.78 -19.07
N GLY A 219 -29.38 27.46 -19.39
CA GLY A 219 -28.02 27.03 -19.09
C GLY A 219 -27.46 25.97 -20.04
N TRP A 220 -26.14 25.94 -20.19
CA TRP A 220 -25.46 25.09 -21.18
C TRP A 220 -25.66 23.58 -21.00
N PHE A 221 -25.92 23.13 -19.78
CA PHE A 221 -26.05 21.70 -19.49
C PHE A 221 -27.23 21.06 -20.25
N GLU A 222 -28.38 21.72 -20.26
CA GLU A 222 -29.58 21.27 -21.00
C GLU A 222 -29.31 21.20 -22.52
N HIS A 223 -28.58 22.19 -23.06
CA HIS A 223 -28.20 22.22 -24.48
C HIS A 223 -27.31 21.05 -24.85
N TRP A 224 -26.28 20.73 -24.04
CA TRP A 224 -25.40 19.59 -24.32
C TRP A 224 -26.13 18.25 -24.25
N VAL A 225 -27.06 18.08 -23.30
CA VAL A 225 -27.90 16.88 -23.17
C VAL A 225 -28.78 16.69 -24.40
N SER A 226 -29.42 17.76 -24.88
CA SER A 226 -30.27 17.74 -26.07
C SER A 226 -29.48 17.39 -27.34
N GLU A 227 -28.32 18.04 -27.53
CA GLU A 227 -27.41 17.78 -28.65
C GLU A 227 -26.88 16.34 -28.63
N LEU A 228 -26.60 15.79 -27.44
CA LEU A 228 -26.11 14.42 -27.31
C LEU A 228 -27.19 13.41 -27.73
N ARG A 229 -28.45 13.59 -27.31
CA ARG A 229 -29.57 12.74 -27.77
C ARG A 229 -29.74 12.79 -29.29
N ALA A 230 -29.67 13.99 -29.87
CA ALA A 230 -29.75 14.17 -31.32
C ALA A 230 -28.59 13.45 -32.04
N ALA A 231 -27.35 13.63 -31.55
CA ALA A 231 -26.16 13.03 -32.12
C ALA A 231 -26.17 11.48 -32.04
N LEU A 232 -26.69 10.92 -30.93
CA LEU A 232 -26.88 9.48 -30.76
C LEU A 232 -27.87 8.91 -31.78
N THR A 233 -28.97 9.61 -32.02
CA THR A 233 -30.00 9.19 -33.00
C THR A 233 -29.45 9.18 -34.42
N VAL A 234 -28.59 10.14 -34.76
CA VAL A 234 -27.94 10.25 -36.07
C VAL A 234 -26.75 9.28 -36.22
N GLY A 235 -26.18 8.80 -35.11
CA GLY A 235 -25.01 7.91 -35.11
C GLY A 235 -23.68 8.64 -35.32
N ASN A 236 -23.59 9.94 -35.02
CA ASN A 236 -22.34 10.70 -35.12
C ASN A 236 -21.40 10.37 -33.93
N SER A 237 -20.62 9.29 -34.08
CA SER A 237 -19.76 8.77 -33.00
C SER A 237 -18.74 9.77 -32.46
N VAL A 238 -18.18 10.61 -33.34
CA VAL A 238 -17.18 11.61 -32.94
C VAL A 238 -17.82 12.69 -32.06
N TYR A 239 -18.94 13.25 -32.49
CA TYR A 239 -19.62 14.32 -31.76
C TYR A 239 -20.24 13.83 -30.44
N VAL A 240 -20.81 12.61 -30.43
CA VAL A 240 -21.27 11.93 -29.20
C VAL A 240 -20.15 11.84 -28.16
N VAL A 241 -18.96 11.43 -28.57
CA VAL A 241 -17.80 11.34 -27.67
C VAL A 241 -17.40 12.72 -27.13
N ARG A 242 -17.42 13.78 -27.95
CA ARG A 242 -17.08 15.14 -27.49
C ARG A 242 -18.05 15.69 -26.45
N LEU A 243 -19.34 15.48 -26.66
CA LEU A 243 -20.38 15.90 -25.72
C LEU A 243 -20.28 15.12 -24.41
N LEU A 244 -20.07 13.81 -24.47
CA LEU A 244 -19.83 12.98 -23.29
C LEU A 244 -18.54 13.38 -22.54
N GLU A 245 -17.47 13.77 -23.26
CA GLU A 245 -16.19 14.20 -22.64
C GLU A 245 -16.43 15.43 -21.77
N THR A 246 -17.27 16.35 -22.25
CA THR A 246 -17.65 17.57 -21.53
C THR A 246 -18.58 17.28 -20.37
N LEU A 247 -19.67 16.52 -20.61
CA LEU A 247 -20.65 16.18 -19.57
C LEU A 247 -19.99 15.44 -18.39
N LYS A 248 -19.10 14.48 -18.67
CA LYS A 248 -18.38 13.73 -17.62
C LYS A 248 -17.64 14.65 -16.64
N THR A 249 -17.02 15.74 -17.12
CA THR A 249 -16.29 16.69 -16.26
C THR A 249 -17.19 17.49 -15.31
N CYS A 250 -18.50 17.54 -15.58
CA CYS A 250 -19.49 18.24 -14.77
C CYS A 250 -20.51 17.32 -14.10
N LEU A 251 -20.23 16.03 -13.87
CA LEU A 251 -21.21 15.18 -13.15
C LEU A 251 -21.11 15.24 -11.62
N ASN A 252 -19.93 15.54 -11.06
CA ASN A 252 -19.71 15.43 -9.62
C ASN A 252 -20.04 16.71 -8.82
N TRP A 253 -19.91 17.89 -9.43
CA TRP A 253 -19.96 19.19 -8.73
C TRP A 253 -21.23 20.04 -8.92
N PRO A 254 -22.02 19.94 -10.02
CA PRO A 254 -23.23 20.76 -10.16
C PRO A 254 -24.33 20.40 -9.18
N LEU A 255 -25.33 21.29 -9.08
CA LEU A 255 -26.56 21.06 -8.33
C LEU A 255 -27.27 19.79 -8.86
N SER A 256 -27.69 18.89 -7.97
CA SER A 256 -28.28 17.59 -8.37
C SER A 256 -29.61 17.75 -9.12
N GLU A 257 -30.34 18.83 -8.85
CA GLU A 257 -31.56 19.25 -9.56
C GLU A 257 -31.37 19.32 -11.08
N ILE A 258 -30.20 19.81 -11.54
CA ILE A 258 -29.90 19.97 -12.97
C ILE A 258 -29.86 18.60 -13.67
N MET A 259 -29.29 17.61 -12.99
CA MET A 259 -29.10 16.28 -13.54
C MET A 259 -30.42 15.51 -13.64
N ILE A 260 -31.28 15.70 -12.64
CA ILE A 260 -32.59 15.06 -12.56
C ILE A 260 -33.53 15.66 -13.60
N ARG A 261 -33.61 16.99 -13.69
CA ARG A 261 -34.46 17.70 -14.66
C ARG A 261 -34.17 17.30 -16.10
N ASN A 262 -32.91 16.93 -16.40
CA ASN A 262 -32.46 16.55 -17.73
C ASN A 262 -32.48 15.02 -18.00
N ASP A 263 -32.87 14.18 -17.04
CA ASP A 263 -32.76 12.71 -17.07
C ASP A 263 -31.41 12.23 -17.61
N VAL A 264 -30.33 12.72 -16.99
CA VAL A 264 -28.96 12.36 -17.39
C VAL A 264 -28.73 10.85 -17.23
N CYS A 265 -29.28 10.25 -16.17
CA CYS A 265 -29.16 8.80 -15.96
C CYS A 265 -29.79 8.01 -17.12
N GLY A 266 -30.99 8.38 -17.57
CA GLY A 266 -31.62 7.79 -18.75
C GLY A 266 -30.77 7.96 -20.02
N LEU A 267 -30.23 9.15 -20.26
CA LEU A 267 -29.35 9.42 -21.41
C LEU A 267 -28.08 8.54 -21.40
N LEU A 268 -27.48 8.32 -20.23
CA LEU A 268 -26.30 7.45 -20.11
C LEU A 268 -26.66 5.99 -20.39
N LEU A 269 -27.85 5.52 -19.96
CA LEU A 269 -28.35 4.18 -20.30
C LEU A 269 -28.60 4.03 -21.81
N GLU A 270 -29.10 5.07 -22.48
CA GLU A 270 -29.22 5.11 -23.96
C GLU A 270 -27.84 5.03 -24.63
N CYS A 271 -26.83 5.74 -24.09
CA CYS A 271 -25.45 5.64 -24.58
C CYS A 271 -24.87 4.23 -24.44
N LEU A 272 -25.21 3.50 -23.36
CA LEU A 272 -24.79 2.10 -23.18
C LEU A 272 -25.38 1.15 -24.22
N LEU A 273 -26.62 1.41 -24.66
CA LEU A 273 -27.27 0.65 -25.72
C LEU A 273 -26.74 0.97 -27.13
N SER A 274 -25.95 2.03 -27.28
CA SER A 274 -25.34 2.36 -28.57
C SER A 274 -24.21 1.38 -28.94
N ASN A 275 -24.02 1.13 -30.23
CA ASN A 275 -22.87 0.36 -30.74
C ASN A 275 -21.59 1.21 -30.87
N ILE A 276 -21.40 2.19 -29.99
CA ILE A 276 -20.22 3.08 -30.00
C ILE A 276 -19.37 2.74 -28.76
N PRO A 277 -18.29 1.94 -28.90
CA PRO A 277 -17.51 1.42 -27.76
C PRO A 277 -17.03 2.50 -26.79
N LYS A 278 -16.54 3.63 -27.32
CA LYS A 278 -16.07 4.76 -26.49
C LYS A 278 -17.22 5.44 -25.74
N ALA A 279 -18.41 5.55 -26.33
CA ALA A 279 -19.59 6.09 -25.66
C ALA A 279 -20.06 5.17 -24.54
N GLN A 280 -20.08 3.85 -24.77
CA GLN A 280 -20.39 2.86 -23.74
C GLN A 280 -19.42 2.96 -22.55
N SER A 281 -18.11 2.98 -22.82
CA SER A 281 -17.07 3.12 -21.81
C SER A 281 -17.23 4.40 -20.96
N MET A 282 -17.52 5.53 -21.61
CA MET A 282 -17.70 6.82 -20.92
C MET A 282 -19.02 6.90 -20.16
N ALA A 283 -20.08 6.26 -20.66
CA ALA A 283 -21.36 6.19 -19.98
C ALA A 283 -21.26 5.38 -18.68
N LEU A 284 -20.50 4.27 -18.67
CA LEU A 284 -20.21 3.51 -17.46
C LEU A 284 -19.48 4.34 -16.40
N ASP A 285 -18.39 5.02 -16.79
CA ASP A 285 -17.67 5.92 -15.88
C ASP A 285 -18.60 7.03 -15.34
N SER A 286 -19.46 7.57 -16.21
CA SER A 286 -20.39 8.64 -15.88
C SER A 286 -21.46 8.18 -14.89
N LEU A 287 -22.05 7.01 -15.10
CA LEU A 287 -23.01 6.40 -14.16
C LEU A 287 -22.36 6.14 -12.81
N HIS A 288 -21.12 5.63 -12.80
CA HIS A 288 -20.38 5.43 -11.56
C HIS A 288 -20.19 6.75 -10.79
N ILE A 289 -19.85 7.86 -11.48
CA ILE A 289 -19.75 9.19 -10.86
C ILE A 289 -21.11 9.62 -10.27
N LEU A 290 -22.23 9.40 -10.98
CA LEU A 290 -23.56 9.72 -10.47
C LEU A 290 -23.95 8.93 -9.23
N LEU A 291 -23.55 7.67 -9.14
CA LEU A 291 -23.88 6.80 -8.01
C LEU A 291 -23.01 7.08 -6.78
N THR A 292 -21.80 7.60 -6.97
CA THR A 292 -20.82 7.80 -5.87
C THR A 292 -20.63 9.24 -5.46
N ARG A 293 -21.24 10.20 -6.16
CA ARG A 293 -21.18 11.62 -5.76
C ARG A 293 -21.98 11.87 -4.47
N PRO A 294 -21.59 12.88 -3.67
CA PRO A 294 -22.39 13.31 -2.54
C PRO A 294 -23.65 14.07 -3.03
N TYR A 295 -24.80 13.74 -2.44
CA TYR A 295 -26.06 14.45 -2.67
C TYR A 295 -26.45 15.21 -1.39
N ASN A 296 -26.85 16.47 -1.55
CA ASN A 296 -27.39 17.27 -0.45
C ASN A 296 -28.86 16.96 -0.17
N ASP A 297 -29.56 16.38 -1.15
CA ASP A 297 -30.96 15.98 -1.07
C ASP A 297 -31.05 14.47 -1.33
N GLU A 298 -31.56 13.73 -0.36
CA GLU A 298 -31.65 12.28 -0.42
C GLU A 298 -32.68 11.81 -1.46
N SER A 299 -33.74 12.58 -1.71
CA SER A 299 -34.73 12.28 -2.75
C SER A 299 -34.12 12.32 -4.16
N HIS A 300 -33.13 13.20 -4.36
CA HIS A 300 -32.40 13.31 -5.61
C HIS A 300 -31.52 12.09 -5.85
N TYR A 301 -30.84 11.62 -4.81
CA TYR A 301 -30.05 10.41 -4.88
C TYR A 301 -30.94 9.19 -5.16
N GLN A 302 -32.08 9.12 -4.47
CA GLN A 302 -33.08 8.08 -4.63
C GLN A 302 -33.58 7.97 -6.07
N THR A 303 -33.86 9.12 -6.71
CA THR A 303 -34.29 9.17 -8.12
C THR A 303 -33.26 8.55 -9.06
N VAL A 304 -31.96 8.77 -8.82
CA VAL A 304 -30.87 8.19 -9.62
C VAL A 304 -30.74 6.69 -9.38
N ILE A 305 -30.79 6.24 -8.12
CA ILE A 305 -30.73 4.81 -7.77
C ILE A 305 -31.90 4.06 -8.43
N ASN A 306 -33.13 4.51 -8.20
CA ASN A 306 -34.33 3.86 -8.73
C ASN A 306 -34.31 3.82 -10.27
N ARG A 307 -33.79 4.87 -10.93
CA ARG A 307 -33.63 4.88 -12.40
C ARG A 307 -32.67 3.79 -12.90
N VAL A 308 -31.58 3.52 -12.18
CA VAL A 308 -30.66 2.43 -12.52
C VAL A 308 -31.30 1.07 -12.25
N PHE A 309 -31.90 0.86 -11.07
CA PHE A 309 -32.52 -0.42 -10.70
C PHE A 309 -33.74 -0.77 -11.57
N SER A 310 -34.61 0.19 -11.89
CA SER A 310 -35.70 -0.02 -12.85
C SER A 310 -35.22 -0.40 -14.27
N SER A 311 -33.93 -0.18 -14.58
CA SER A 311 -33.31 -0.48 -15.86
C SER A 311 -32.48 -1.79 -15.86
N MET A 312 -32.66 -2.69 -14.89
CA MET A 312 -31.90 -3.95 -14.83
C MET A 312 -32.01 -4.82 -16.10
N ASP A 313 -33.18 -4.88 -16.73
CA ASP A 313 -33.37 -5.64 -17.98
C ASP A 313 -32.58 -5.03 -19.16
N LEU A 314 -32.32 -3.72 -19.12
CA LEU A 314 -31.47 -3.05 -20.09
C LEU A 314 -30.00 -3.40 -19.85
N LEU A 315 -29.57 -3.38 -18.58
CA LEU A 315 -28.19 -3.72 -18.22
C LEU A 315 -27.85 -5.18 -18.55
N ASP A 316 -28.79 -6.11 -18.34
CA ASP A 316 -28.60 -7.52 -18.72
C ASP A 316 -28.42 -7.68 -20.25
N LYS A 317 -29.22 -6.97 -21.05
CA LYS A 317 -29.06 -6.93 -22.53
C LYS A 317 -27.73 -6.30 -22.96
N VAL A 318 -27.27 -5.26 -22.27
CA VAL A 318 -25.95 -4.66 -22.53
C VAL A 318 -24.86 -5.70 -22.28
N TYR A 319 -24.95 -6.44 -21.17
CA TYR A 319 -23.99 -7.50 -20.87
C TYR A 319 -24.03 -8.64 -21.90
N ASP A 320 -25.21 -9.04 -22.40
CA ASP A 320 -25.36 -10.00 -23.52
C ASP A 320 -24.58 -9.54 -24.76
N ASN A 321 -24.79 -8.29 -25.18
CA ASN A 321 -24.15 -7.73 -26.38
C ASN A 321 -22.62 -7.62 -26.25
N LEU A 322 -22.13 -7.51 -25.02
CA LEU A 322 -20.72 -7.46 -24.69
C LEU A 322 -20.04 -8.83 -24.62
N GLN A 323 -20.79 -9.94 -24.68
CA GLN A 323 -20.18 -11.27 -24.73
C GLN A 323 -19.45 -11.52 -26.07
N PHE A 324 -18.40 -12.34 -26.00
CA PHE A 324 -17.58 -12.80 -27.12
C PHE A 324 -17.01 -14.19 -26.81
N ASP A 325 -16.43 -14.88 -27.79
CA ASP A 325 -15.83 -16.20 -27.59
C ASP A 325 -14.62 -16.09 -26.64
N PRO A 326 -14.60 -16.79 -25.49
CA PRO A 326 -13.45 -16.78 -24.59
C PRO A 326 -12.13 -17.24 -25.22
N ASN A 327 -12.18 -17.93 -26.36
CA ASN A 327 -11.00 -18.36 -27.10
C ASN A 327 -10.42 -17.29 -28.05
N GLU A 328 -11.22 -16.28 -28.42
CA GLU A 328 -10.89 -15.19 -29.34
C GLU A 328 -11.28 -13.85 -28.68
N ILE A 329 -10.34 -13.26 -27.95
CA ILE A 329 -10.63 -12.08 -27.11
C ILE A 329 -10.80 -10.84 -27.98
N ASP A 330 -11.96 -10.18 -27.86
CA ASP A 330 -12.27 -8.91 -28.52
C ASP A 330 -11.65 -7.73 -27.74
N GLU A 331 -10.59 -7.13 -28.29
CA GLU A 331 -9.86 -6.01 -27.68
C GLU A 331 -10.72 -4.75 -27.44
N GLN A 332 -11.83 -4.57 -28.17
CA GLN A 332 -12.72 -3.42 -27.99
C GLN A 332 -13.77 -3.67 -26.92
N LYS A 333 -14.39 -4.86 -26.89
CA LYS A 333 -15.43 -5.20 -25.91
C LYS A 333 -14.86 -5.52 -24.54
N TYR A 334 -13.72 -6.20 -24.48
CA TYR A 334 -13.18 -6.72 -23.22
C TYR A 334 -12.92 -5.63 -22.15
N PRO A 335 -12.33 -4.46 -22.47
CA PRO A 335 -12.21 -3.36 -21.49
C PRO A 335 -13.56 -2.82 -21.02
N ILE A 336 -14.59 -2.83 -21.88
CA ILE A 336 -15.94 -2.39 -21.54
C ILE A 336 -16.59 -3.40 -20.58
N VAL A 337 -16.38 -4.71 -20.77
CA VAL A 337 -16.82 -5.74 -19.82
C VAL A 337 -16.27 -5.48 -18.43
N LYS A 338 -14.96 -5.23 -18.31
CA LYS A 338 -14.33 -4.93 -17.01
C LYS A 338 -14.99 -3.73 -16.32
N LYS A 339 -15.17 -2.63 -17.05
CA LYS A 339 -15.83 -1.43 -16.52
C LYS A 339 -17.30 -1.66 -16.15
N PHE A 340 -18.01 -2.45 -16.96
CA PHE A 340 -19.41 -2.75 -16.72
C PHE A 340 -19.55 -3.53 -15.41
N VAL A 341 -18.73 -4.56 -15.23
CA VAL A 341 -18.75 -5.38 -14.02
C VAL A 341 -18.31 -4.59 -12.80
N ASP A 342 -17.28 -3.72 -12.92
CA ASP A 342 -16.86 -2.83 -11.83
C ASP A 342 -18.01 -1.91 -11.39
N MET A 343 -18.70 -1.27 -12.34
CA MET A 343 -19.85 -0.39 -12.04
C MET A 343 -21.01 -1.15 -11.39
N VAL A 344 -21.42 -2.29 -11.96
CA VAL A 344 -22.50 -3.11 -11.40
C VAL A 344 -22.12 -3.66 -10.03
N SER A 345 -20.85 -4.05 -9.81
CA SER A 345 -20.37 -4.51 -8.51
C SER A 345 -20.40 -3.45 -7.42
N CYS A 346 -20.44 -2.16 -7.78
CA CYS A 346 -20.58 -1.07 -6.81
C CYS A 346 -22.04 -0.82 -6.40
N LEU A 347 -23.04 -1.36 -7.11
CA LEU A 347 -24.45 -1.10 -6.83
C LEU A 347 -24.96 -1.74 -5.54
N TYR A 348 -24.24 -2.71 -4.95
CA TYR A 348 -24.68 -3.36 -3.71
C TYR A 348 -24.87 -2.35 -2.56
N THR A 349 -24.05 -1.28 -2.51
CA THR A 349 -24.18 -0.24 -1.48
C THR A 349 -25.49 0.57 -1.61
N CYS A 350 -26.20 0.41 -2.72
CA CYS A 350 -27.47 1.09 -3.01
C CYS A 350 -28.70 0.19 -2.82
N VAL A 351 -28.52 -1.13 -2.60
CA VAL A 351 -29.64 -2.10 -2.56
C VAL A 351 -30.63 -1.78 -1.43
N PHE A 352 -30.17 -1.39 -0.24
CA PHE A 352 -31.08 -0.99 0.86
C PHE A 352 -31.54 0.46 0.79
N LYS A 353 -31.11 1.19 -0.25
CA LYS A 353 -31.51 2.57 -0.45
C LYS A 353 -32.63 2.67 -1.45
N THR A 354 -32.71 1.77 -2.45
CA THR A 354 -33.74 1.81 -3.50
C THR A 354 -35.16 1.54 -2.99
N ASP A 355 -36.17 2.14 -3.64
CA ASP A 355 -37.60 1.85 -3.40
C ASP A 355 -38.13 0.72 -4.30
N GLU A 356 -37.26 0.15 -5.15
CA GLU A 356 -37.64 -0.93 -6.07
C GLU A 356 -37.95 -2.23 -5.33
N ASP A 357 -38.71 -3.11 -5.99
CA ASP A 357 -39.18 -4.35 -5.40
C ASP A 357 -38.10 -5.43 -5.28
N GLU A 358 -38.37 -6.43 -4.44
CA GLU A 358 -37.47 -7.57 -4.22
C GLU A 358 -37.16 -8.33 -5.52
N ALA A 359 -38.10 -8.35 -6.48
CA ALA A 359 -37.88 -8.96 -7.78
C ALA A 359 -36.79 -8.25 -8.60
N THR A 360 -36.74 -6.92 -8.55
CA THR A 360 -35.72 -6.11 -9.22
C THR A 360 -34.35 -6.28 -8.55
N ILE A 361 -34.31 -6.35 -7.22
CA ILE A 361 -33.08 -6.68 -6.47
C ILE A 361 -32.58 -8.08 -6.86
N GLN A 362 -33.48 -9.04 -7.02
CA GLN A 362 -33.11 -10.39 -7.44
C GLN A 362 -32.54 -10.43 -8.86
N LYS A 363 -33.09 -9.63 -9.80
CA LYS A 363 -32.52 -9.47 -11.15
C LYS A 363 -31.10 -8.91 -11.10
N TYR A 364 -30.87 -7.90 -10.27
CA TYR A 364 -29.53 -7.35 -10.03
C TYR A 364 -28.56 -8.41 -9.51
N LEU A 365 -28.92 -9.15 -8.46
CA LEU A 365 -28.06 -10.19 -7.87
C LEU A 365 -27.74 -11.30 -8.89
N ARG A 366 -28.72 -11.68 -9.72
CA ARG A 366 -28.54 -12.63 -10.82
C ARG A 366 -27.58 -12.12 -11.89
N LEU A 367 -27.67 -10.84 -12.27
CA LEU A 367 -26.73 -10.21 -13.19
C LEU A 367 -25.30 -10.25 -12.62
N VAL A 368 -25.12 -9.87 -11.34
CA VAL A 368 -23.80 -9.93 -10.68
C VAL A 368 -23.26 -11.36 -10.64
N LEU A 369 -24.09 -12.34 -10.30
CA LEU A 369 -23.68 -13.75 -10.27
C LEU A 369 -23.24 -14.24 -11.66
N ARG A 370 -23.97 -13.86 -12.70
CA ARG A 370 -23.61 -14.17 -14.09
C ARG A 370 -22.27 -13.55 -14.51
N THR A 371 -21.96 -12.34 -14.04
CA THR A 371 -20.65 -11.70 -14.28
C THR A 371 -19.52 -12.37 -13.48
N THR A 372 -19.84 -12.95 -12.31
CA THR A 372 -18.89 -13.68 -11.46
C THR A 372 -18.38 -14.94 -12.16
N PHE A 373 -19.21 -15.58 -13.00
CA PHE A 373 -18.87 -16.80 -13.75
C PHE A 373 -18.05 -16.54 -15.02
N ASN A 374 -17.59 -15.30 -15.24
CA ASN A 374 -16.81 -14.97 -16.44
C ASN A 374 -15.46 -15.72 -16.46
N PRO A 375 -15.01 -16.26 -17.61
CA PRO A 375 -13.73 -16.96 -17.73
C PRO A 375 -12.50 -16.09 -17.44
N SER A 376 -12.60 -14.77 -17.59
CA SER A 376 -11.55 -13.85 -17.17
C SER A 376 -11.52 -13.72 -15.65
N LEU A 377 -10.39 -14.09 -15.05
CA LEU A 377 -10.22 -13.98 -13.59
C LEU A 377 -10.23 -12.52 -13.10
N ILE A 378 -9.86 -11.54 -13.94
CA ILE A 378 -10.04 -10.12 -13.61
C ILE A 378 -11.51 -9.77 -13.52
N VAL A 379 -12.31 -10.13 -14.54
CA VAL A 379 -13.75 -9.81 -14.56
C VAL A 379 -14.47 -10.50 -13.40
N SER A 380 -14.21 -11.79 -13.18
CA SER A 380 -14.73 -12.52 -12.02
C SER A 380 -14.24 -11.92 -10.69
N GLY A 381 -12.97 -11.49 -10.64
CA GLY A 381 -12.35 -10.94 -9.45
C GLY A 381 -12.99 -9.65 -8.95
N LEU A 382 -13.54 -8.83 -9.86
CA LEU A 382 -14.19 -7.56 -9.53
C LEU A 382 -15.46 -7.74 -8.66
N THR A 383 -16.11 -8.90 -8.69
CA THR A 383 -17.34 -9.15 -7.92
C THR A 383 -17.10 -9.81 -6.56
N LEU A 384 -15.91 -10.33 -6.29
CA LEU A 384 -15.68 -11.17 -5.10
C LEU A 384 -15.76 -10.38 -3.79
N ASP A 385 -15.28 -9.14 -3.77
CA ASP A 385 -15.36 -8.26 -2.60
C ASP A 385 -16.82 -7.89 -2.26
N LEU A 386 -17.66 -7.70 -3.29
CA LEU A 386 -19.11 -7.53 -3.10
C LEU A 386 -19.72 -8.73 -2.40
N TRP A 387 -19.42 -9.96 -2.85
CA TRP A 387 -20.00 -11.16 -2.25
C TRP A 387 -19.59 -11.33 -0.79
N CYS A 388 -18.31 -11.08 -0.47
CA CYS A 388 -17.84 -11.05 0.90
C CYS A 388 -18.57 -10.00 1.75
N SER A 389 -18.86 -8.83 1.18
CA SER A 389 -19.57 -7.75 1.89
C SER A 389 -21.03 -8.09 2.15
N CYS A 390 -21.74 -8.63 1.14
CA CYS A 390 -23.13 -9.06 1.28
C CYS A 390 -23.28 -10.22 2.28
N LEU A 391 -22.38 -11.21 2.26
CA LEU A 391 -22.43 -12.35 3.18
C LEU A 391 -22.09 -11.98 4.64
N ARG A 392 -21.49 -10.83 4.89
CA ARG A 392 -21.20 -10.31 6.25
C ARG A 392 -22.33 -9.45 6.81
N ASN A 393 -23.32 -9.09 5.98
CA ASN A 393 -24.41 -8.22 6.37
C ASN A 393 -25.69 -9.03 6.48
N ASP A 394 -26.23 -9.11 7.70
CA ASP A 394 -27.43 -9.89 8.02
C ASP A 394 -28.66 -9.47 7.20
N ASP A 395 -28.77 -8.19 6.82
CA ASP A 395 -29.87 -7.67 6.00
C ASP A 395 -29.85 -8.22 4.56
N PHE A 396 -28.67 -8.60 4.06
CA PHE A 396 -28.53 -9.15 2.70
C PHE A 396 -28.86 -10.64 2.64
N LEU A 397 -28.70 -11.37 3.75
CA LEU A 397 -28.81 -12.83 3.76
C LEU A 397 -30.12 -13.34 3.15
N PRO A 398 -31.32 -12.80 3.50
CA PRO A 398 -32.59 -13.27 2.92
C PRO A 398 -32.64 -13.22 1.39
N ALA A 399 -32.08 -12.16 0.78
CA ALA A 399 -32.03 -12.01 -0.68
C ALA A 399 -31.06 -13.01 -1.35
N LEU A 400 -30.11 -13.56 -0.59
CA LEU A 400 -29.10 -14.51 -1.10
C LEU A 400 -29.53 -15.98 -0.97
N GLU A 401 -30.39 -16.31 0.01
CA GLU A 401 -30.67 -17.70 0.42
C GLU A 401 -31.20 -18.59 -0.70
N GLY A 402 -32.01 -18.02 -1.60
CA GLY A 402 -32.71 -18.79 -2.63
C GLY A 402 -31.77 -19.50 -3.60
N SER A 403 -31.37 -18.80 -4.66
CA SER A 403 -30.56 -19.41 -5.74
C SER A 403 -29.13 -18.90 -5.82
N ILE A 404 -28.83 -17.81 -5.12
CA ILE A 404 -27.51 -17.18 -5.18
C ILE A 404 -26.49 -17.98 -4.37
N ILE A 405 -26.80 -18.31 -3.10
CA ILE A 405 -25.86 -19.06 -2.25
C ILE A 405 -25.48 -20.44 -2.83
N PRO A 406 -26.41 -21.29 -3.30
CA PRO A 406 -26.04 -22.59 -3.86
C PRO A 406 -25.12 -22.50 -5.08
N GLU A 407 -25.44 -21.61 -6.02
CA GLU A 407 -24.65 -21.41 -7.24
C GLU A 407 -23.29 -20.76 -6.95
N LEU A 408 -23.26 -19.79 -6.02
CA LEU A 408 -22.02 -19.11 -5.61
C LEU A 408 -21.09 -20.06 -4.85
N LEU A 409 -21.61 -20.93 -3.98
CA LEU A 409 -20.81 -21.93 -3.27
C LEU A 409 -20.18 -22.92 -4.26
N GLN A 410 -20.98 -23.43 -5.20
CA GLN A 410 -20.51 -24.34 -6.24
C GLN A 410 -19.41 -23.70 -7.09
N PHE A 411 -19.66 -22.49 -7.61
CA PHE A 411 -18.67 -21.74 -8.38
C PHE A 411 -17.39 -21.50 -7.58
N SER A 412 -17.51 -21.02 -6.34
CA SER A 412 -16.34 -20.70 -5.51
C SER A 412 -15.47 -21.93 -5.27
N ALA A 413 -16.09 -23.09 -5.04
CA ALA A 413 -15.36 -24.33 -4.85
C ALA A 413 -14.68 -24.84 -6.13
N ASP A 414 -15.31 -24.64 -7.30
CA ASP A 414 -14.72 -25.01 -8.60
C ASP A 414 -13.62 -24.02 -9.02
N ALA A 415 -13.75 -22.76 -8.63
CA ALA A 415 -12.78 -21.71 -8.89
C ALA A 415 -11.57 -21.73 -7.93
N LEU A 416 -11.62 -22.52 -6.85
CA LEU A 416 -10.53 -22.65 -5.88
C LEU A 416 -9.41 -23.58 -6.40
N ILE A 417 -8.76 -23.18 -7.48
CA ILE A 417 -7.69 -23.94 -8.14
C ILE A 417 -6.43 -23.08 -8.38
N TYR A 418 -5.32 -23.75 -8.70
CA TYR A 418 -4.06 -23.10 -9.04
C TYR A 418 -3.97 -22.84 -10.55
N TYR A 419 -4.76 -21.87 -11.03
CA TYR A 419 -4.82 -21.49 -12.45
C TYR A 419 -3.43 -21.29 -13.10
N GLU A 420 -2.49 -20.72 -12.36
CA GLU A 420 -1.12 -20.50 -12.79
C GLU A 420 -0.39 -21.80 -13.18
N GLN A 421 -0.73 -22.93 -12.55
CA GLN A 421 -0.11 -24.24 -12.80
C GLN A 421 -0.75 -25.01 -13.96
N ILE A 422 -1.94 -24.61 -14.43
CA ILE A 422 -2.71 -25.37 -15.44
C ILE A 422 -2.46 -24.79 -16.83
N GLU A 423 -1.65 -25.43 -17.67
CA GLU A 423 -1.22 -24.88 -18.99
C GLU A 423 -2.37 -24.55 -19.96
N ASN A 424 -3.40 -25.40 -20.05
CA ASN A 424 -4.43 -25.29 -21.09
C ASN A 424 -5.75 -24.64 -20.61
N HIS A 425 -5.72 -23.84 -19.54
CA HIS A 425 -6.93 -23.20 -19.02
C HIS A 425 -7.32 -21.95 -19.83
N VAL A 426 -8.62 -21.78 -20.14
CA VAL A 426 -9.14 -20.64 -20.93
C VAL A 426 -8.75 -19.29 -20.32
N SER A 427 -8.75 -19.17 -18.99
CA SER A 427 -8.34 -17.96 -18.29
C SER A 427 -6.90 -17.52 -18.58
N LYS A 428 -6.01 -18.42 -19.01
CA LYS A 428 -4.62 -18.03 -19.37
C LYS A 428 -4.57 -17.14 -20.60
N LYS A 429 -5.49 -17.31 -21.56
CA LYS A 429 -5.59 -16.42 -22.73
C LYS A 429 -5.88 -14.97 -22.32
N PHE A 430 -6.73 -14.78 -21.31
CA PHE A 430 -6.96 -13.46 -20.73
C PHE A 430 -5.74 -12.96 -19.96
N ALA A 431 -5.08 -13.84 -19.23
CA ALA A 431 -3.89 -13.51 -18.47
C ALA A 431 -2.75 -12.97 -19.35
N ASP A 432 -2.57 -13.51 -20.55
CA ASP A 432 -1.55 -13.04 -21.51
C ASP A 432 -1.80 -11.61 -22.01
N ILE A 433 -3.05 -11.13 -21.97
CA ILE A 433 -3.42 -9.74 -22.29
C ILE A 433 -3.30 -8.84 -21.06
N ASP A 434 -3.67 -9.38 -19.89
CA ASP A 434 -3.82 -8.63 -18.65
C ASP A 434 -2.51 -8.42 -17.88
N PHE A 435 -1.57 -9.35 -18.00
CA PHE A 435 -0.35 -9.38 -17.21
C PHE A 435 0.88 -9.38 -18.11
N GLN A 436 1.92 -8.67 -17.70
CA GLN A 436 3.17 -8.60 -18.45
C GLN A 436 4.11 -9.75 -18.09
N SER A 437 3.92 -10.37 -16.91
CA SER A 437 4.76 -11.46 -16.44
C SER A 437 3.98 -12.58 -15.74
N LYS A 438 4.56 -13.79 -15.73
CA LYS A 438 4.04 -14.93 -14.96
C LYS A 438 3.97 -14.66 -13.45
N SER A 439 4.91 -13.88 -12.91
CA SER A 439 4.95 -13.54 -11.49
C SER A 439 3.77 -12.65 -11.08
N GLU A 440 3.40 -11.68 -11.92
CA GLU A 440 2.21 -10.84 -11.70
C GLU A 440 0.94 -11.68 -11.69
N PHE A 441 0.81 -12.59 -12.66
CA PHE A 441 -0.32 -13.51 -12.74
C PHE A 441 -0.41 -14.41 -11.50
N GLN A 442 0.70 -14.97 -11.04
CA GLN A 442 0.75 -15.78 -9.80
C GLN A 442 0.31 -14.97 -8.56
N SER A 443 0.78 -13.73 -8.44
CA SER A 443 0.39 -12.83 -7.33
C SER A 443 -1.11 -12.51 -7.37
N PHE A 444 -1.64 -12.25 -8.56
CA PHE A 444 -3.07 -12.03 -8.76
C PHE A 444 -3.89 -13.28 -8.40
N CYS A 445 -3.51 -14.47 -8.89
CA CYS A 445 -4.17 -15.73 -8.56
C CYS A 445 -4.18 -16.02 -7.06
N SER A 446 -3.11 -15.68 -6.34
CA SER A 446 -3.06 -15.79 -4.87
C SER A 446 -4.13 -14.91 -4.20
N THR A 447 -4.25 -13.66 -4.64
CA THR A 447 -5.25 -12.71 -4.12
C THR A 447 -6.69 -13.15 -4.46
N TYR A 448 -6.91 -13.59 -5.70
CA TYR A 448 -8.18 -14.13 -6.16
C TYR A 448 -8.62 -15.34 -5.31
N ARG A 449 -7.72 -16.31 -5.11
CA ARG A 449 -7.98 -17.47 -4.24
C ARG A 449 -8.29 -17.07 -2.80
N LYS A 450 -7.63 -16.04 -2.24
CA LYS A 450 -7.94 -15.56 -0.88
C LYS A 450 -9.42 -15.15 -0.78
N ARG A 451 -9.94 -14.39 -1.73
CA ARG A 451 -11.34 -13.97 -1.74
C ARG A 451 -12.32 -15.11 -1.97
N ILE A 452 -12.01 -16.06 -2.87
CA ILE A 452 -12.80 -17.27 -3.05
C ILE A 452 -12.89 -18.10 -1.75
N ARG A 453 -11.78 -18.26 -1.02
CA ARG A 453 -11.76 -18.93 0.28
C ARG A 453 -12.64 -18.22 1.30
N ASP A 454 -12.64 -16.90 1.30
CA ASP A 454 -13.49 -16.09 2.18
C ASP A 454 -14.98 -16.30 1.89
N ILE A 455 -15.38 -16.36 0.62
CA ILE A 455 -16.77 -16.62 0.23
C ILE A 455 -17.24 -17.99 0.76
N ILE A 456 -16.46 -19.05 0.53
CA ILE A 456 -16.79 -20.41 1.02
C ILE A 456 -16.89 -20.40 2.55
N ARG A 457 -15.93 -19.75 3.24
CA ARG A 457 -15.91 -19.62 4.70
C ARG A 457 -17.15 -18.90 5.23
N LEU A 458 -17.55 -17.80 4.60
CA LEU A 458 -18.71 -17.00 5.01
C LEU A 458 -20.01 -17.76 4.76
N ILE A 459 -20.19 -18.40 3.59
CA ILE A 459 -21.35 -19.26 3.30
C ILE A 459 -21.45 -20.39 4.33
N SER A 460 -20.33 -21.03 4.65
CA SER A 460 -20.29 -22.12 5.65
C SER A 460 -20.67 -21.64 7.06
N CYS A 461 -20.50 -20.35 7.37
CA CYS A 461 -20.92 -19.74 8.62
C CYS A 461 -22.42 -19.44 8.64
N VAL A 462 -22.98 -18.88 7.56
CA VAL A 462 -24.38 -18.43 7.52
C VAL A 462 -25.38 -19.54 7.15
N GLN A 463 -24.98 -20.52 6.33
CA GLN A 463 -25.80 -21.66 5.91
C GLN A 463 -25.10 -23.01 6.16
N LEU A 464 -24.75 -23.27 7.42
CA LEU A 464 -23.90 -24.41 7.81
C LEU A 464 -24.47 -25.78 7.43
N ASP A 465 -25.77 -26.02 7.64
CA ASP A 465 -26.36 -27.33 7.36
C ASP A 465 -26.30 -27.67 5.87
N PHE A 466 -26.70 -26.72 5.03
CA PHE A 466 -26.61 -26.83 3.58
C PHE A 466 -25.16 -27.02 3.13
N ALA A 467 -24.23 -26.20 3.63
CA ALA A 467 -22.81 -26.28 3.29
C ALA A 467 -22.20 -27.63 3.68
N TYR A 468 -22.59 -28.21 4.83
CA TYR A 468 -22.13 -29.52 5.28
C TYR A 468 -22.62 -30.64 4.36
N ASP A 469 -23.90 -30.66 4.03
CA ASP A 469 -24.49 -31.70 3.18
C ASP A 469 -23.88 -31.62 1.76
N TRP A 470 -23.73 -30.41 1.24
CA TRP A 470 -23.06 -30.14 -0.04
C TRP A 470 -21.59 -30.59 -0.03
N LEU A 471 -20.83 -30.29 1.04
CA LEU A 471 -19.42 -30.67 1.17
C LEU A 471 -19.26 -32.19 1.17
N ASN A 472 -20.09 -32.90 1.94
CA ASN A 472 -20.05 -34.37 1.96
C ASN A 472 -20.35 -34.97 0.60
N ALA A 473 -21.36 -34.46 -0.11
CA ALA A 473 -21.68 -34.91 -1.47
C ALA A 473 -20.49 -34.69 -2.43
N ARG A 474 -19.84 -33.53 -2.34
CA ARG A 474 -18.67 -33.19 -3.16
C ARG A 474 -17.47 -34.09 -2.87
N LEU A 475 -17.12 -34.29 -1.60
CA LEU A 475 -15.99 -35.15 -1.21
C LEU A 475 -16.22 -36.61 -1.63
N ASN A 476 -17.42 -37.14 -1.41
CA ASN A 476 -17.76 -38.50 -1.82
C ASN A 476 -17.67 -38.68 -3.34
N SER A 477 -18.17 -37.71 -4.10
CA SER A 477 -18.04 -37.71 -5.57
C SER A 477 -16.57 -37.66 -6.02
N TYR A 478 -15.77 -36.78 -5.42
CA TYR A 478 -14.36 -36.62 -5.76
C TYR A 478 -13.52 -37.85 -5.43
N PHE A 479 -13.60 -38.39 -4.21
CA PHE A 479 -12.79 -39.55 -3.81
C PHE A 479 -13.23 -40.86 -4.48
N SER A 480 -14.45 -40.90 -5.03
CA SER A 480 -14.92 -42.00 -5.89
C SER A 480 -14.45 -41.88 -7.35
N SER A 481 -13.91 -40.71 -7.75
CA SER A 481 -13.42 -40.47 -9.11
C SER A 481 -12.07 -41.15 -9.38
N PRO A 482 -11.65 -41.30 -10.65
CA PRO A 482 -10.34 -41.86 -11.01
C PRO A 482 -9.17 -41.11 -10.36
N PHE A 483 -9.24 -39.78 -10.32
CA PHE A 483 -8.22 -38.95 -9.67
C PHE A 483 -8.18 -39.16 -8.16
N GLY A 484 -9.35 -39.25 -7.51
CA GLY A 484 -9.44 -39.56 -6.09
C GLY A 484 -8.78 -40.91 -5.74
N GLN A 485 -9.02 -41.95 -6.53
CA GLN A 485 -8.42 -43.27 -6.32
C GLN A 485 -6.90 -43.28 -6.58
N GLN A 486 -6.42 -42.49 -7.55
CA GLN A 486 -4.99 -42.31 -7.79
C GLN A 486 -4.29 -41.64 -6.60
N VAL A 487 -4.91 -40.63 -6.00
CA VAL A 487 -4.37 -39.92 -4.84
C VAL A 487 -4.25 -40.84 -3.62
N LEU A 488 -5.25 -41.71 -3.39
CA LEU A 488 -5.25 -42.65 -2.26
C LEU A 488 -4.21 -43.77 -2.39
N SER A 489 -3.73 -44.06 -3.60
CA SER A 489 -2.77 -45.14 -3.86
C SER A 489 -1.32 -44.67 -3.99
N SER A 490 -1.09 -43.43 -4.41
CA SER A 490 0.24 -42.89 -4.75
C SER A 490 1.01 -42.36 -3.53
N GLN A 491 2.33 -42.59 -3.48
CA GLN A 491 3.23 -42.01 -2.46
C GLN A 491 3.75 -40.63 -2.84
N PHE A 492 3.94 -40.38 -4.13
CA PHE A 492 4.32 -39.08 -4.69
C PHE A 492 3.48 -38.82 -5.93
N LEU A 493 3.11 -37.56 -6.13
CA LEU A 493 2.36 -37.09 -7.29
C LEU A 493 3.11 -35.92 -7.91
N ASP A 494 2.92 -35.72 -9.21
CA ASP A 494 3.38 -34.50 -9.88
C ASP A 494 2.48 -33.33 -9.46
N HIS A 495 3.08 -32.31 -8.85
CA HIS A 495 2.38 -31.15 -8.30
C HIS A 495 1.73 -30.25 -9.36
N LYS A 496 2.04 -30.44 -10.65
CA LYS A 496 1.44 -29.71 -11.77
C LYS A 496 0.24 -30.43 -12.40
N THR A 497 -0.02 -31.67 -11.99
CA THR A 497 -1.08 -32.49 -12.58
C THR A 497 -2.39 -32.41 -11.81
N GLU A 498 -3.49 -32.69 -12.49
CA GLU A 498 -4.84 -32.63 -11.95
C GLU A 498 -5.06 -33.47 -10.67
N PRO A 499 -4.54 -34.70 -10.50
CA PRO A 499 -4.72 -35.48 -9.27
C PRO A 499 -4.26 -34.74 -8.01
N TYR A 500 -3.10 -34.09 -8.06
CA TYR A 500 -2.57 -33.34 -6.92
C TYR A 500 -3.36 -32.03 -6.72
N LEU A 501 -3.52 -31.23 -7.77
CA LEU A 501 -4.14 -29.91 -7.69
C LEU A 501 -5.62 -29.97 -7.26
N SER A 502 -6.37 -30.93 -7.78
CA SER A 502 -7.79 -31.12 -7.43
C SER A 502 -7.96 -31.65 -6.01
N SER A 503 -7.09 -32.55 -5.54
CA SER A 503 -7.11 -33.02 -4.15
C SER A 503 -6.74 -31.91 -3.16
N LEU A 504 -5.75 -31.10 -3.50
CA LEU A 504 -5.36 -29.95 -2.69
C LEU A 504 -6.52 -28.96 -2.57
N SER A 505 -7.23 -28.70 -3.68
CA SER A 505 -8.45 -27.88 -3.69
C SER A 505 -9.52 -28.42 -2.74
N GLN A 506 -9.81 -29.73 -2.76
CA GLN A 506 -10.80 -30.31 -1.83
C GLN A 506 -10.40 -30.11 -0.36
N LEU A 507 -9.12 -30.30 -0.02
CA LEU A 507 -8.64 -30.06 1.34
C LEU A 507 -8.71 -28.58 1.74
N MET A 508 -8.55 -27.65 0.79
CA MET A 508 -8.74 -26.21 1.03
C MET A 508 -10.22 -25.85 1.24
N VAL A 509 -11.15 -26.49 0.52
CA VAL A 509 -12.60 -26.30 0.75
C VAL A 509 -12.98 -26.79 2.16
N VAL A 510 -12.47 -27.96 2.58
CA VAL A 510 -12.64 -28.48 3.95
C VAL A 510 -12.13 -27.47 4.99
N GLU A 511 -10.94 -26.90 4.78
CA GLU A 511 -10.39 -25.87 5.65
C GLU A 511 -11.32 -24.64 5.78
N CYS A 512 -11.85 -24.15 4.65
CA CYS A 512 -12.79 -23.03 4.63
C CYS A 512 -14.08 -23.34 5.41
N PHE A 513 -14.62 -24.55 5.25
CA PHE A 513 -15.80 -25.00 5.99
C PHE A 513 -15.57 -25.01 7.50
N ILE A 514 -14.45 -25.60 7.96
CA ILE A 514 -14.11 -25.65 9.40
C ILE A 514 -13.95 -24.24 9.97
N ASN A 515 -13.27 -23.36 9.24
CA ASN A 515 -13.14 -21.95 9.64
C ASN A 515 -14.50 -21.23 9.69
N GLY A 516 -15.45 -21.60 8.83
CA GLY A 516 -16.83 -21.13 8.89
C GLY A 516 -17.53 -21.58 10.18
N CYS A 517 -17.39 -22.85 10.56
CA CYS A 517 -17.92 -23.37 11.84
C CYS A 517 -17.31 -22.69 13.06
N ILE A 518 -15.99 -22.45 13.06
CA ILE A 518 -15.29 -21.71 14.12
C ILE A 518 -15.87 -20.29 14.22
N ARG A 519 -16.05 -19.61 13.08
CA ARG A 519 -16.63 -18.26 13.04
C ARG A 519 -18.06 -18.23 13.56
N TRP A 520 -18.89 -19.22 13.20
CA TRP A 520 -20.24 -19.35 13.72
C TRP A 520 -20.27 -19.41 15.26
N LYS A 521 -19.37 -20.21 15.86
CA LYS A 521 -19.23 -20.32 17.32
C LYS A 521 -18.92 -18.97 17.99
N ILE A 522 -18.15 -18.10 17.33
CA ILE A 522 -17.76 -16.78 17.85
C ILE A 522 -18.90 -15.76 17.70
N TRP A 523 -19.63 -15.82 16.59
CA TRP A 523 -20.54 -14.74 16.17
C TRP A 523 -21.98 -14.89 16.67
N PHE A 524 -22.44 -16.10 17.00
CA PHE A 524 -23.81 -16.35 17.42
C PHE A 524 -24.03 -16.82 18.89
N PRO A 525 -23.18 -16.45 19.88
CA PRO A 525 -23.22 -17.02 21.23
C PRO A 525 -24.53 -16.74 22.01
N ASP A 526 -25.22 -15.64 21.69
CA ASP A 526 -26.39 -15.15 22.44
C ASP A 526 -27.74 -15.71 21.93
N THR A 527 -27.73 -16.69 21.03
CA THR A 527 -28.95 -17.26 20.45
C THR A 527 -29.60 -18.25 21.43
N SER A 528 -30.92 -18.21 21.62
CA SER A 528 -31.64 -19.12 22.54
C SER A 528 -31.47 -20.62 22.23
N SER A 529 -31.13 -20.95 20.98
CA SER A 529 -30.86 -22.31 20.48
C SER A 529 -29.36 -22.64 20.37
N TYR A 530 -28.45 -21.75 20.79
CA TYR A 530 -27.02 -21.84 20.55
C TYR A 530 -26.43 -23.19 21.00
N ASN A 531 -26.69 -23.62 22.23
CA ASN A 531 -26.13 -24.87 22.77
C ASN A 531 -26.60 -26.11 21.99
N THR A 532 -27.88 -26.14 21.57
CA THR A 532 -28.42 -27.23 20.76
C THR A 532 -27.75 -27.25 19.40
N LYS A 533 -27.67 -26.09 18.74
CA LYS A 533 -27.07 -25.99 17.41
C LYS A 533 -25.57 -26.26 17.41
N LEU A 534 -24.87 -25.80 18.44
CA LEU A 534 -23.45 -26.10 18.64
C LEU A 534 -23.23 -27.62 18.77
N ASN A 535 -24.06 -28.33 19.55
CA ASN A 535 -23.94 -29.79 19.67
C ASN A 535 -24.16 -30.50 18.31
N GLU A 536 -25.11 -30.05 17.49
CA GLU A 536 -25.29 -30.57 16.13
C GLU A 536 -24.06 -30.35 15.26
N ILE A 537 -23.48 -29.14 15.30
CA ILE A 537 -22.27 -28.79 14.56
C ILE A 537 -21.10 -29.67 15.00
N LEU A 538 -20.93 -29.89 16.30
CA LEU A 538 -19.86 -30.74 16.83
C LEU A 538 -19.96 -32.19 16.33
N VAL A 539 -21.17 -32.76 16.29
CA VAL A 539 -21.39 -34.11 15.73
C VAL A 539 -21.06 -34.17 14.24
N LYS A 540 -21.44 -33.15 13.47
CA LYS A 540 -21.12 -33.04 12.05
C LYS A 540 -19.61 -32.94 11.82
N ILE A 541 -18.92 -32.12 12.62
CA ILE A 541 -17.47 -31.96 12.55
C ILE A 541 -16.74 -33.25 12.95
N GLU A 542 -17.20 -33.95 13.98
CA GLU A 542 -16.64 -35.25 14.40
C GLU A 542 -16.80 -36.30 13.29
N THR A 543 -17.96 -36.34 12.64
CA THR A 543 -18.19 -37.27 11.52
C THR A 543 -17.27 -36.96 10.33
N LEU A 544 -17.11 -35.69 9.98
CA LEU A 544 -16.20 -35.26 8.92
C LEU A 544 -14.74 -35.58 9.27
N SER A 545 -14.32 -35.39 10.53
CA SER A 545 -12.95 -35.68 10.94
C SER A 545 -12.65 -37.18 10.89
N ASP A 546 -13.56 -38.04 11.36
CA ASP A 546 -13.42 -39.50 11.25
C ASP A 546 -13.36 -39.96 9.78
N GLN A 547 -14.17 -39.37 8.89
CA GLN A 547 -14.10 -39.64 7.45
C GLN A 547 -12.75 -39.25 6.85
N LEU A 548 -12.21 -38.07 7.22
CA LEU A 548 -10.92 -37.61 6.73
C LEU A 548 -9.75 -38.46 7.29
N ILE A 549 -9.81 -38.89 8.55
CA ILE A 549 -8.80 -39.81 9.12
C ILE A 549 -8.77 -41.13 8.35
N ALA A 550 -9.94 -41.62 7.93
CA ALA A 550 -10.05 -42.83 7.12
C ALA A 550 -9.46 -42.68 5.70
N LEU A 551 -9.27 -41.45 5.20
CA LEU A 551 -8.53 -41.22 3.95
C LEU A 551 -7.04 -41.48 4.18
N ASN A 552 -6.54 -42.57 3.60
CA ASN A 552 -5.14 -42.97 3.74
C ASN A 552 -4.23 -42.22 2.74
N LEU A 553 -4.11 -40.91 2.90
CA LEU A 553 -3.21 -40.08 2.08
C LEU A 553 -1.73 -40.38 2.41
N LYS A 554 -0.93 -40.61 1.38
CA LYS A 554 0.52 -40.91 1.50
C LYS A 554 1.43 -39.84 0.90
N GLU A 555 0.89 -38.95 0.06
CA GLU A 555 1.67 -37.84 -0.51
C GLU A 555 2.00 -36.81 0.58
N PRO A 556 3.28 -36.43 0.78
CA PRO A 556 3.69 -35.64 1.95
C PRO A 556 3.02 -34.26 2.08
N LEU A 557 2.82 -33.53 0.97
CA LEU A 557 2.29 -32.17 1.01
C LEU A 557 0.76 -32.15 1.16
N LEU A 558 0.06 -33.12 0.58
CA LEU A 558 -1.37 -33.33 0.82
C LEU A 558 -1.61 -33.77 2.27
N LEU A 559 -0.76 -34.66 2.81
CA LEU A 559 -0.82 -35.06 4.21
C LEU A 559 -0.50 -33.89 5.15
N LYS A 560 0.48 -33.04 4.79
CA LYS A 560 0.77 -31.79 5.50
C LYS A 560 -0.48 -30.90 5.56
N LYS A 561 -1.19 -30.75 4.44
CA LYS A 561 -2.43 -29.96 4.40
C LYS A 561 -3.55 -30.60 5.24
N GLN A 562 -3.68 -31.92 5.19
CA GLN A 562 -4.65 -32.65 6.02
C GLN A 562 -4.37 -32.47 7.52
N ILE A 563 -3.11 -32.50 7.94
CA ILE A 563 -2.69 -32.27 9.34
C ILE A 563 -3.00 -30.85 9.79
N GLN A 564 -2.77 -29.85 8.94
CA GLN A 564 -3.18 -28.47 9.22
C GLN A 564 -4.69 -28.35 9.40
N ASN A 565 -5.49 -29.06 8.60
CA ASN A 565 -6.95 -29.12 8.79
C ASN A 565 -7.32 -29.83 10.09
N PHE A 566 -6.61 -30.89 10.47
CA PHE A 566 -6.82 -31.57 11.75
C PHE A 566 -6.65 -30.64 12.93
N ALA A 567 -5.65 -29.77 12.90
CA ALA A 567 -5.45 -28.77 13.94
C ALA A 567 -6.63 -27.81 14.11
N LEU A 568 -7.33 -27.47 13.03
CA LEU A 568 -8.54 -26.64 13.07
C LEU A 568 -9.73 -27.38 13.71
N PHE A 569 -9.85 -28.70 13.53
CA PHE A 569 -10.89 -29.46 14.23
C PHE A 569 -10.72 -29.44 15.75
N LEU A 570 -9.47 -29.38 16.23
CA LEU A 570 -9.16 -29.38 17.67
C LEU A 570 -9.68 -28.14 18.40
N THR A 571 -9.89 -27.02 17.69
CA THR A 571 -10.45 -25.81 18.30
C THR A 571 -11.95 -25.92 18.58
N MET A 572 -12.59 -26.97 18.06
CA MET A 572 -14.03 -27.24 18.18
C MET A 572 -14.34 -28.50 18.98
N LEU A 573 -13.62 -29.60 18.76
CA LEU A 573 -13.97 -30.95 19.25
C LEU A 573 -13.53 -31.26 20.70
N LYS A 574 -14.12 -32.31 21.30
CA LYS A 574 -13.89 -32.79 22.68
C LYS A 574 -12.80 -33.87 22.80
N ASP A 575 -12.28 -34.06 24.01
CA ASP A 575 -11.11 -34.91 24.38
C ASP A 575 -10.96 -36.27 23.68
N ASN A 576 -12.03 -37.06 23.53
CA ASN A 576 -11.90 -38.42 22.97
C ASN A 576 -11.49 -38.44 21.49
N VAL A 577 -11.96 -37.47 20.69
CA VAL A 577 -11.60 -37.36 19.27
C VAL A 577 -10.19 -36.78 19.10
N LEU A 578 -9.77 -35.96 20.06
CA LEU A 578 -8.46 -35.32 20.06
C LEU A 578 -7.32 -36.34 20.17
N LEU A 579 -7.51 -37.45 20.91
CA LEU A 579 -6.53 -38.53 20.99
C LEU A 579 -6.32 -39.25 19.65
N LYS A 580 -7.40 -39.52 18.90
CA LYS A 580 -7.31 -40.10 17.54
C LYS A 580 -6.53 -39.18 16.59
N LEU A 581 -6.78 -37.88 16.67
CA LEU A 581 -6.09 -36.87 15.86
C LEU A 581 -4.61 -36.77 16.27
N LEU A 582 -4.30 -36.81 17.57
CA LEU A 582 -2.93 -36.81 18.09
C LEU A 582 -2.15 -38.02 17.56
N GLU A 583 -2.72 -39.22 17.67
CA GLU A 583 -2.13 -40.44 17.15
C GLU A 583 -1.84 -40.31 15.64
N LYS A 584 -2.79 -39.77 14.87
CA LYS A 584 -2.60 -39.54 13.43
C LYS A 584 -1.46 -38.55 13.13
N ILE A 585 -1.29 -37.49 13.92
CA ILE A 585 -0.21 -36.51 13.73
C ILE A 585 1.16 -37.13 14.08
N ILE A 586 1.26 -37.86 15.20
CA ILE A 586 2.51 -38.52 15.63
C ILE A 586 2.92 -39.61 14.62
N THR A 587 1.96 -40.42 14.16
CA THR A 587 2.22 -41.44 13.13
C THR A 587 2.65 -40.82 11.81
N SER A 588 2.08 -39.67 11.42
CA SER A 588 2.48 -38.95 10.21
C SER A 588 3.87 -38.30 10.33
N ALA A 589 4.24 -37.79 11.51
CA ALA A 589 5.57 -37.24 11.79
C ALA A 589 6.67 -38.31 11.72
N THR A 590 6.31 -39.58 11.90
CA THR A 590 7.22 -40.73 11.91
C THR A 590 7.08 -41.65 10.70
N LEU A 591 6.25 -41.24 9.73
CA LEU A 591 6.04 -42.00 8.50
C LEU A 591 7.37 -42.16 7.75
N ASP A 592 7.65 -43.40 7.38
CA ASP A 592 8.88 -43.78 6.72
C ASP A 592 8.73 -43.72 5.20
N TYR A 593 9.71 -43.10 4.54
CA TYR A 593 9.79 -42.96 3.09
C TYR A 593 11.07 -43.66 2.62
N PRO A 594 11.05 -44.99 2.43
CA PRO A 594 12.26 -45.82 2.33
C PRO A 594 13.17 -45.50 1.13
N ASN A 595 12.67 -44.77 0.13
CA ASN A 595 13.42 -44.36 -1.06
C ASN A 595 13.87 -42.88 -1.01
N VAL A 596 13.74 -42.20 0.14
CA VAL A 596 14.08 -40.78 0.29
C VAL A 596 15.21 -40.64 1.30
N ASP A 597 16.39 -40.23 0.83
CA ASP A 597 17.46 -39.81 1.72
C ASP A 597 17.18 -38.37 2.20
N LEU A 598 17.03 -38.21 3.52
CA LEU A 598 16.81 -36.91 4.16
C LEU A 598 18.08 -36.08 4.31
N ASP A 599 19.26 -36.60 3.98
CA ASP A 599 20.49 -35.82 3.88
C ASP A 599 20.67 -35.22 2.46
N GLU A 600 20.01 -35.77 1.44
CA GLU A 600 19.94 -35.18 0.10
C GLU A 600 19.04 -33.92 0.10
N LYS A 601 19.31 -32.97 -0.80
CA LYS A 601 18.50 -31.75 -0.98
C LYS A 601 17.79 -31.81 -2.34
N ASN A 602 16.69 -32.55 -2.38
CA ASN A 602 15.82 -32.71 -3.55
C ASN A 602 14.34 -32.49 -3.16
N GLU A 603 13.47 -32.30 -4.16
CA GLU A 603 12.05 -31.96 -3.94
C GLU A 603 11.31 -32.95 -3.02
N HIS A 604 11.60 -34.25 -3.13
CA HIS A 604 10.98 -35.28 -2.29
C HIS A 604 11.45 -35.21 -0.83
N SER A 605 12.76 -35.05 -0.60
CA SER A 605 13.33 -34.89 0.74
C SER A 605 12.81 -33.62 1.43
N ASP A 606 12.65 -32.53 0.68
CA ASP A 606 12.12 -31.27 1.21
C ASP A 606 10.63 -31.38 1.53
N ALA A 607 9.84 -32.04 0.68
CA ALA A 607 8.42 -32.31 0.96
C ALA A 607 8.21 -33.13 2.26
N VAL A 608 9.08 -34.11 2.52
CA VAL A 608 9.03 -34.91 3.76
C VAL A 608 9.46 -34.09 4.98
N ARG A 609 10.53 -33.28 4.87
CA ARG A 609 10.95 -32.37 5.96
C ARG A 609 9.85 -31.36 6.28
N ASP A 610 9.18 -30.82 5.26
CA ASP A 610 8.07 -29.89 5.39
C ASP A 610 6.87 -30.48 6.11
N LEU A 611 6.51 -31.73 5.79
CA LEU A 611 5.49 -32.49 6.50
C LEU A 611 5.86 -32.65 7.98
N ARG A 612 7.05 -33.16 8.27
CA ARG A 612 7.50 -33.41 9.65
C ARG A 612 7.58 -32.12 10.47
N TYR A 613 8.04 -31.03 9.86
CA TYR A 613 8.06 -29.71 10.47
C TYR A 613 6.65 -29.22 10.80
N ALA A 614 5.68 -29.38 9.89
CA ALA A 614 4.28 -29.03 10.14
C ALA A 614 3.69 -29.86 11.29
N CYS A 615 3.95 -31.17 11.36
CA CYS A 615 3.54 -32.00 12.48
C CYS A 615 4.06 -31.46 13.83
N GLY A 616 5.33 -31.07 13.88
CA GLY A 616 5.94 -30.50 15.09
C GLY A 616 5.25 -29.21 15.55
N ILE A 617 4.85 -28.34 14.62
CA ILE A 617 4.09 -27.12 14.93
C ILE A 617 2.71 -27.46 15.49
N GLU A 618 1.96 -28.36 14.84
CA GLU A 618 0.60 -28.68 15.27
C GLU A 618 0.57 -29.45 16.60
N LEU A 619 1.59 -30.26 16.89
CA LEU A 619 1.76 -30.87 18.22
C LEU A 619 1.94 -29.81 19.31
N ASN A 620 2.79 -28.81 19.09
CA ASN A 620 2.96 -27.72 20.05
C ASN A 620 1.66 -26.93 20.24
N ARG A 621 0.91 -26.69 19.15
CA ARG A 621 -0.41 -26.06 19.23
C ARG A 621 -1.39 -26.89 20.06
N MET A 622 -1.43 -28.21 19.87
CA MET A 622 -2.21 -29.15 20.69
C MET A 622 -1.90 -29.03 22.18
N ALA A 623 -0.61 -28.97 22.54
CA ALA A 623 -0.20 -28.86 23.94
C ALA A 623 -0.73 -27.60 24.63
N ILE A 624 -0.96 -26.51 23.87
CA ILE A 624 -1.54 -25.27 24.39
C ILE A 624 -3.05 -25.39 24.55
N LEU A 625 -3.73 -26.04 23.59
CA LEU A 625 -5.19 -26.14 23.56
C LEU A 625 -5.74 -27.10 24.62
N MET A 626 -5.02 -28.19 24.90
CA MET A 626 -5.53 -29.27 25.75
C MET A 626 -4.47 -29.86 26.71
N PRO A 627 -3.82 -29.02 27.53
CA PRO A 627 -2.70 -29.44 28.34
C PRO A 627 -3.07 -30.50 29.38
N ASP A 628 -4.23 -30.40 30.04
CA ASP A 628 -4.63 -31.33 31.10
C ASP A 628 -4.94 -32.74 30.58
N SER A 629 -5.59 -32.83 29.42
CA SER A 629 -5.90 -34.12 28.78
C SER A 629 -4.62 -34.84 28.35
N LEU A 630 -3.64 -34.11 27.82
CA LEU A 630 -2.32 -34.64 27.47
C LEU A 630 -1.47 -34.94 28.71
N GLY A 631 -1.64 -34.18 29.80
CA GLY A 631 -0.96 -34.42 31.07
C GLY A 631 -1.24 -35.80 31.65
N LYS A 632 -2.47 -36.31 31.49
CA LYS A 632 -2.88 -37.65 31.97
C LYS A 632 -2.09 -38.80 31.32
N ILE A 633 -1.57 -38.60 30.10
CA ILE A 633 -0.81 -39.58 29.32
C ILE A 633 0.65 -39.15 29.10
N TYR A 634 1.15 -38.23 29.92
CA TYR A 634 2.46 -37.60 29.71
C TYR A 634 3.61 -38.61 29.67
N ASP A 635 3.62 -39.59 30.57
CA ASP A 635 4.71 -40.57 30.66
C ASP A 635 4.75 -41.47 29.40
N ASP A 636 3.58 -41.84 28.87
CA ASP A 636 3.47 -42.57 27.60
C ASP A 636 3.98 -41.72 26.43
N LEU A 637 3.59 -40.44 26.37
CA LEU A 637 4.08 -39.51 25.36
C LEU A 637 5.60 -39.30 25.45
N GLN A 638 6.14 -39.19 26.66
CA GLN A 638 7.58 -39.06 26.89
C GLN A 638 8.33 -40.28 26.37
N ASN A 639 7.83 -41.49 26.62
CA ASN A 639 8.41 -42.74 26.11
C ASN A 639 8.34 -42.82 24.58
N VAL A 640 7.21 -42.44 23.98
CA VAL A 640 7.03 -42.39 22.52
C VAL A 640 8.02 -41.39 21.90
N VAL A 641 8.10 -40.17 22.44
CA VAL A 641 9.03 -39.14 21.96
C VAL A 641 10.49 -39.59 22.11
N ALA A 642 10.85 -40.22 23.22
CA ALA A 642 12.20 -40.76 23.44
C ALA A 642 12.56 -41.84 22.42
N GLY A 643 11.60 -42.71 22.04
CA GLY A 643 11.80 -43.71 20.99
C GLY A 643 11.95 -43.11 19.59
N ILE A 644 11.34 -41.96 19.33
CA ILE A 644 11.36 -41.28 18.02
C ILE A 644 12.59 -40.37 17.87
N MET A 645 13.07 -39.77 18.98
CA MET A 645 14.20 -38.83 19.02
C MET A 645 15.41 -39.19 18.14
N PRO A 646 15.89 -40.45 18.06
CA PRO A 646 17.05 -40.79 17.24
C PRO A 646 16.85 -40.58 15.73
N LYS A 647 15.60 -40.62 15.26
CA LYS A 647 15.24 -40.50 13.83
C LYS A 647 14.97 -39.05 13.38
N LEU A 648 15.08 -38.09 14.31
CA LEU A 648 14.76 -36.69 14.10
C LEU A 648 16.03 -35.84 13.93
N SER A 649 15.93 -34.83 13.07
CA SER A 649 16.89 -33.73 12.96
C SER A 649 16.95 -32.89 14.26
N TYR A 650 17.99 -32.08 14.44
CA TYR A 650 18.11 -31.20 15.61
C TYR A 650 16.89 -30.27 15.76
N HIS A 651 16.42 -29.68 14.66
CA HIS A 651 15.27 -28.78 14.69
C HIS A 651 13.98 -29.47 15.13
N GLU A 652 13.72 -30.68 14.61
CA GLU A 652 12.56 -31.49 15.00
C GLU A 652 12.66 -31.89 16.48
N LYS A 653 13.86 -32.28 16.96
CA LYS A 653 14.07 -32.60 18.37
C LYS A 653 13.66 -31.45 19.28
N ILE A 654 14.06 -30.21 18.97
CA ILE A 654 13.65 -29.04 19.75
C ILE A 654 12.12 -28.87 19.71
N SER A 655 11.47 -29.08 18.57
CA SER A 655 10.00 -28.99 18.46
C SER A 655 9.27 -30.00 19.37
N PHE A 656 9.74 -31.25 19.42
CA PHE A 656 9.17 -32.28 20.30
C PHE A 656 9.49 -32.03 21.78
N LYS A 657 10.67 -31.50 22.10
CA LYS A 657 11.00 -31.06 23.47
C LYS A 657 10.11 -29.89 23.91
N SER A 658 9.86 -28.93 23.02
CA SER A 658 8.90 -27.85 23.25
C SER A 658 7.49 -28.37 23.48
N PHE A 659 7.07 -29.41 22.76
CA PHE A 659 5.75 -30.02 22.95
C PHE A 659 5.60 -30.59 24.37
N LEU A 660 6.58 -31.39 24.83
CA LEU A 660 6.60 -31.91 26.19
C LEU A 660 6.66 -30.80 27.24
N LEU A 661 7.50 -29.79 27.01
CA LEU A 661 7.64 -28.63 27.90
C LEU A 661 6.31 -27.89 28.10
N THR A 662 5.59 -27.63 27.00
CA THR A 662 4.30 -26.96 27.03
C THR A 662 3.28 -27.74 27.86
N ILE A 663 3.24 -29.07 27.74
CA ILE A 663 2.37 -29.92 28.57
C ILE A 663 2.76 -29.80 30.06
N VAL A 664 4.05 -29.88 30.40
CA VAL A 664 4.54 -29.76 31.79
C VAL A 664 4.11 -28.44 32.42
N LEU A 665 4.28 -27.34 31.69
CA LEU A 665 3.99 -26.00 32.20
C LEU A 665 2.49 -25.75 32.35
N LYS A 666 1.71 -26.11 31.32
CA LYS A 666 0.31 -25.70 31.18
C LYS A 666 -0.72 -26.68 31.79
N SER A 667 -0.31 -27.91 32.10
CA SER A 667 -1.20 -28.91 32.71
C SER A 667 -1.17 -28.88 34.25
N SER A 668 -2.06 -29.61 34.87
CA SER A 668 -2.12 -29.86 36.32
C SER A 668 -1.10 -30.91 36.84
N LEU A 669 -0.09 -31.26 36.04
CA LEU A 669 0.98 -32.19 36.45
C LEU A 669 1.76 -31.70 37.69
N GLY A 670 2.13 -32.64 38.57
CA GLY A 670 3.05 -32.41 39.69
C GLY A 670 4.52 -32.33 39.25
N GLU A 671 5.42 -31.97 40.17
CA GLU A 671 6.89 -31.96 39.93
C GLU A 671 7.34 -31.09 38.73
N LYS A 672 6.62 -30.00 38.46
CA LYS A 672 6.86 -29.14 37.29
C LYS A 672 8.29 -28.63 37.20
N GLU A 673 8.90 -28.25 38.33
CA GLU A 673 10.26 -27.71 38.36
C GLU A 673 11.32 -28.76 37.96
N GLU A 674 11.19 -30.00 38.45
CA GLU A 674 12.11 -31.09 38.10
C GLU A 674 11.97 -31.47 36.62
N ARG A 675 10.73 -31.62 36.14
CA ARG A 675 10.44 -31.94 34.73
C ARG A 675 10.89 -30.82 33.79
N PHE A 676 10.71 -29.56 34.19
CA PHE A 676 11.21 -28.40 33.45
C PHE A 676 12.74 -28.44 33.34
N THR A 677 13.43 -28.67 34.46
CA THR A 677 14.89 -28.78 34.53
C THR A 677 15.42 -29.87 33.59
N LEU A 678 14.79 -31.05 33.57
CA LEU A 678 15.17 -32.16 32.69
C LEU A 678 15.09 -31.84 31.19
N ILE A 679 14.19 -30.95 30.78
CA ILE A 679 13.99 -30.59 29.37
C ILE A 679 14.86 -29.40 28.96
N VAL A 680 14.92 -28.36 29.81
CA VAL A 680 15.47 -27.04 29.46
C VAL A 680 16.97 -26.94 29.71
N ASP A 681 17.46 -27.43 30.85
CA ASP A 681 18.84 -27.20 31.29
C ASP A 681 19.89 -27.86 30.39
N PRO A 682 19.68 -29.08 29.85
CA PRO A 682 20.63 -29.67 28.92
C PRO A 682 20.90 -28.80 27.69
N GLU A 683 19.86 -28.13 27.15
CA GLU A 683 20.01 -27.27 25.97
C GLU A 683 20.61 -25.90 26.33
N LEU A 684 20.26 -25.33 27.48
CA LEU A 684 20.81 -24.03 27.92
C LEU A 684 22.26 -24.13 28.38
N SER A 685 22.70 -25.29 28.87
CA SER A 685 24.10 -25.51 29.27
C SER A 685 25.09 -25.24 28.12
N ALA A 686 24.66 -25.40 26.87
CA ALA A 686 25.44 -25.10 25.67
C ALA A 686 25.86 -23.62 25.53
N TRP A 687 25.18 -22.68 26.22
CA TRP A 687 25.63 -21.29 26.31
C TRP A 687 26.92 -21.14 27.12
N SER A 688 27.10 -21.98 28.13
CA SER A 688 28.24 -21.99 29.04
C SER A 688 29.36 -22.93 28.60
N ASP A 689 29.19 -23.64 27.48
CA ASP A 689 30.23 -24.49 26.92
C ASP A 689 31.48 -23.69 26.61
N LYS A 690 32.65 -24.25 26.95
CA LYS A 690 33.95 -23.61 26.72
C LYS A 690 34.12 -23.16 25.27
N SER A 691 33.62 -23.94 24.31
CA SER A 691 33.68 -23.58 22.88
C SER A 691 32.81 -22.37 22.52
N THR A 692 31.65 -22.21 23.17
CA THR A 692 30.74 -21.08 22.99
C THR A 692 31.33 -19.81 23.58
N VAL A 693 31.81 -19.88 24.82
CA VAL A 693 32.39 -18.73 25.52
C VAL A 693 33.62 -18.19 24.77
N VAL A 694 34.55 -19.08 24.39
CA VAL A 694 35.74 -18.68 23.62
C VAL A 694 35.35 -18.08 22.26
N GLY A 695 34.41 -18.72 21.55
CA GLY A 695 33.90 -18.23 20.27
C GLY A 695 33.22 -16.87 20.31
N LEU A 696 32.78 -16.40 21.48
CA LEU A 696 32.14 -15.09 21.67
C LEU A 696 33.10 -14.03 22.21
N THR A 697 34.32 -14.42 22.61
CA THR A 697 35.27 -13.50 23.23
C THR A 697 35.67 -12.42 22.24
N ASP A 698 36.12 -12.80 21.03
CA ASP A 698 36.60 -11.88 20.00
C ASP A 698 36.10 -12.28 18.60
N LEU A 699 36.13 -11.34 17.65
CA LEU A 699 35.68 -11.61 16.27
C LEU A 699 36.48 -12.74 15.57
N PRO A 700 37.81 -12.86 15.71
CA PRO A 700 38.56 -13.97 15.10
C PRO A 700 38.09 -15.35 15.58
N TRP A 701 37.82 -15.50 16.88
CA TRP A 701 37.30 -16.75 17.44
C TRP A 701 35.88 -17.05 16.98
N PHE A 702 35.06 -16.02 16.79
CA PHE A 702 33.74 -16.16 16.17
C PHE A 702 33.84 -16.67 14.72
N MET A 703 34.77 -16.11 13.93
CA MET A 703 35.03 -16.52 12.54
C MET A 703 35.58 -17.95 12.43
N GLU A 704 36.46 -18.36 13.34
CA GLU A 704 36.92 -19.75 13.46
C GLU A 704 35.75 -20.68 13.77
N ARG A 705 34.83 -20.24 14.63
CA ARG A 705 33.65 -21.02 14.99
C ARG A 705 32.70 -21.22 13.80
N LEU A 706 32.56 -20.21 12.94
CA LEU A 706 31.83 -20.32 11.67
C LEU A 706 32.49 -21.27 10.66
N GLY A 707 33.76 -21.61 10.85
CA GLY A 707 34.53 -22.46 9.93
C GLY A 707 35.28 -21.68 8.84
N ILE A 708 35.41 -20.36 8.97
CA ILE A 708 36.07 -19.52 7.95
C ILE A 708 37.54 -19.91 7.78
N VAL A 709 38.22 -20.29 8.86
CA VAL A 709 39.60 -20.78 8.81
C VAL A 709 39.70 -22.06 7.97
N GLN A 710 38.78 -23.00 8.15
CA GLN A 710 38.74 -24.27 7.42
C GLN A 710 38.44 -24.06 5.92
N ILE A 711 37.53 -23.13 5.61
CA ILE A 711 37.24 -22.73 4.23
C ILE A 711 38.48 -22.07 3.59
N SER A 712 39.17 -21.21 4.34
CA SER A 712 40.40 -20.55 3.90
C SER A 712 41.52 -21.56 3.60
N GLU A 713 41.75 -22.54 4.48
CA GLU A 713 42.70 -23.63 4.26
C GLU A 713 42.38 -24.44 3.00
N TYR A 714 41.10 -24.73 2.77
CA TYR A 714 40.64 -25.39 1.54
C TYR A 714 40.89 -24.52 0.29
N PHE A 715 40.60 -23.22 0.35
CA PHE A 715 40.87 -22.29 -0.76
C PHE A 715 42.37 -22.18 -1.06
N GLN A 716 43.21 -22.16 -0.03
CA GLN A 716 44.67 -22.15 -0.17
C GLN A 716 45.18 -23.45 -0.82
N LYS A 717 44.71 -24.62 -0.38
CA LYS A 717 45.05 -25.92 -0.99
C LYS A 717 44.68 -25.96 -2.47
N ARG A 718 43.56 -25.34 -2.85
CA ARG A 718 43.04 -25.31 -4.22
C ARG A 718 43.68 -24.21 -5.09
N GLY A 719 44.57 -23.39 -4.52
CA GLY A 719 45.29 -22.34 -5.26
C GLY A 719 44.39 -21.21 -5.78
N ILE A 720 43.28 -20.94 -5.09
CA ILE A 720 42.35 -19.86 -5.46
C ILE A 720 43.03 -18.52 -5.19
N SER A 721 42.87 -17.54 -6.09
CA SER A 721 43.44 -16.20 -5.95
C SER A 721 42.35 -15.13 -5.79
N GLU A 722 42.77 -13.91 -5.45
CA GLU A 722 41.90 -12.79 -5.05
C GLU A 722 40.84 -12.38 -6.08
N ASN A 723 41.16 -12.46 -7.38
CA ASN A 723 40.33 -11.93 -8.47
C ASN A 723 39.47 -12.99 -9.18
N VAL A 724 39.36 -14.20 -8.63
CA VAL A 724 38.62 -15.27 -9.29
C VAL A 724 37.15 -15.21 -8.90
N ASP A 725 36.27 -15.21 -9.91
CA ASP A 725 34.84 -15.31 -9.68
C ASP A 725 34.49 -16.68 -9.10
N LEU A 726 34.05 -16.70 -7.83
CA LEU A 726 33.68 -17.92 -7.11
C LEU A 726 32.50 -18.66 -7.76
N LEU A 727 31.66 -17.98 -8.55
CA LEU A 727 30.57 -18.60 -9.32
C LEU A 727 31.09 -19.42 -10.52
N SER A 728 32.31 -19.16 -10.99
CA SER A 728 32.89 -19.86 -12.13
C SER A 728 33.57 -21.19 -11.77
N ILE A 729 33.84 -21.42 -10.48
CA ILE A 729 34.60 -22.59 -10.00
C ILE A 729 33.65 -23.63 -9.41
N PRO A 730 33.55 -24.85 -9.96
CA PRO A 730 32.70 -25.92 -9.42
C PRO A 730 33.25 -26.44 -8.08
N ILE A 731 32.38 -26.86 -7.17
CA ILE A 731 32.80 -27.50 -5.92
C ILE A 731 33.22 -28.96 -6.15
N ASP A 732 34.36 -29.38 -5.62
CA ASP A 732 34.84 -30.77 -5.68
C ASP A 732 34.33 -31.61 -4.50
N GLU A 733 34.64 -32.92 -4.49
CA GLU A 733 34.16 -33.83 -3.44
C GLU A 733 34.72 -33.50 -2.04
N GLU A 734 35.96 -33.02 -1.92
CA GLU A 734 36.52 -32.54 -0.64
C GLU A 734 35.71 -31.32 -0.13
N GLY A 735 35.39 -30.38 -1.02
CA GLY A 735 34.55 -29.23 -0.71
C GLY A 735 33.12 -29.62 -0.32
N LYS A 736 32.49 -30.58 -1.01
CA LYS A 736 31.15 -31.08 -0.66
C LYS A 736 31.12 -31.76 0.72
N GLN A 737 32.16 -32.52 1.06
CA GLN A 737 32.31 -33.13 2.38
C GLN A 737 32.48 -32.05 3.46
N LEU A 738 33.35 -31.07 3.22
CA LEU A 738 33.55 -29.93 4.14
C LEU A 738 32.24 -29.16 4.35
N LYS A 739 31.50 -28.87 3.27
CA LYS A 739 30.19 -28.20 3.33
C LYS A 739 29.19 -28.99 4.16
N THR A 740 29.11 -30.31 3.96
CA THR A 740 28.20 -31.19 4.71
C THR A 740 28.55 -31.19 6.20
N GLN A 741 29.84 -31.27 6.53
CA GLN A 741 30.33 -31.19 7.90
C GLN A 741 30.01 -29.84 8.54
N LEU A 742 30.28 -28.72 7.84
CA LEU A 742 29.97 -27.37 8.31
C LEU A 742 28.47 -27.16 8.49
N SER A 743 27.64 -27.66 7.57
CA SER A 743 26.18 -27.58 7.66
C SER A 743 25.64 -28.28 8.91
N LYS A 744 26.14 -29.48 9.24
CA LYS A 744 25.78 -30.20 10.47
C LYS A 744 26.24 -29.44 11.72
N ARG A 745 27.42 -28.81 11.68
CA ARG A 745 27.95 -27.96 12.76
C ARG A 745 27.12 -26.68 12.95
N TRP A 746 26.75 -26.00 11.87
CA TRP A 746 25.99 -24.74 11.91
C TRP A 746 24.61 -24.90 12.59
N GLN A 747 23.96 -26.06 12.44
CA GLN A 747 22.68 -26.35 13.09
C GLN A 747 22.76 -26.36 14.62
N THR A 748 23.94 -26.59 15.19
CA THR A 748 24.18 -26.72 16.64
C THR A 748 25.15 -25.67 17.18
N LEU A 749 25.48 -24.67 16.36
CA LEU A 749 26.55 -23.69 16.63
C LEU A 749 26.26 -22.84 17.87
N PHE A 750 25.03 -22.37 17.98
CA PHE A 750 24.54 -21.59 19.11
C PHE A 750 23.14 -22.08 19.50
N PRO A 751 22.82 -22.23 20.80
CA PRO A 751 21.52 -22.73 21.26
C PRO A 751 20.39 -21.68 21.17
N VAL A 752 20.44 -20.78 20.17
CA VAL A 752 19.48 -19.67 19.98
C VAL A 752 18.07 -20.18 19.67
N ARG A 753 17.94 -21.26 18.89
CA ARG A 753 16.64 -21.85 18.54
C ARG A 753 15.96 -22.46 19.76
N ALA A 754 16.67 -23.31 20.51
CA ALA A 754 16.14 -23.90 21.74
C ALA A 754 15.71 -22.82 22.73
N THR A 755 16.58 -21.83 22.97
CA THR A 755 16.30 -20.69 23.85
C THR A 755 15.03 -19.95 23.42
N ARG A 756 14.90 -19.61 22.12
CA ARG A 756 13.71 -18.95 21.57
C ARG A 756 12.46 -19.79 21.80
N MET A 757 12.47 -21.04 21.35
CA MET A 757 11.27 -21.89 21.34
C MET A 757 10.77 -22.17 22.76
N PHE A 758 11.68 -22.47 23.70
CA PHE A 758 11.31 -22.76 25.09
C PHE A 758 10.73 -21.54 25.81
N VAL A 759 11.35 -20.36 25.68
CA VAL A 759 10.80 -19.13 26.27
C VAL A 759 9.47 -18.76 25.62
N HIS A 760 9.39 -18.82 24.29
CA HIS A 760 8.17 -18.48 23.55
C HIS A 760 6.98 -19.34 23.99
N TYR A 761 7.12 -20.67 24.00
CA TYR A 761 6.03 -21.57 24.39
C TYR A 761 5.72 -21.54 25.90
N SER A 762 6.70 -21.26 26.75
CA SER A 762 6.43 -21.02 28.18
C SER A 762 5.49 -19.83 28.39
N MET A 763 5.68 -18.79 27.57
CA MET A 763 5.00 -17.51 27.66
C MET A 763 3.67 -17.43 26.90
N GLN A 764 3.31 -18.45 26.12
CA GLN A 764 2.02 -18.50 25.42
C GLN A 764 0.88 -18.85 26.38
N SER A 765 -0.28 -18.20 26.20
CA SER A 765 -1.53 -18.49 26.92
C SER A 765 -1.39 -18.50 28.44
N ILE A 766 -0.84 -17.44 29.02
CA ILE A 766 -0.78 -17.24 30.48
C ILE A 766 -2.17 -16.80 30.97
N LYS A 767 -2.72 -17.50 31.97
CA LYS A 767 -4.09 -17.28 32.44
C LYS A 767 -4.20 -16.23 33.54
N ASN A 768 -3.23 -16.19 34.45
CA ASN A 768 -3.24 -15.29 35.61
C ASN A 768 -1.83 -14.84 36.02
N ASP A 769 -1.77 -13.82 36.88
CA ASP A 769 -0.51 -13.27 37.37
C ASP A 769 0.28 -14.29 38.21
N GLU A 770 -0.39 -15.20 38.92
CA GLU A 770 0.29 -16.26 39.71
C GLU A 770 1.08 -17.23 38.81
N GLU A 771 0.49 -17.67 37.69
CA GLU A 771 1.18 -18.50 36.69
C GLU A 771 2.38 -17.75 36.10
N PHE A 772 2.22 -16.45 35.85
CA PHE A 772 3.32 -15.62 35.37
C PHE A 772 4.47 -15.52 36.37
N GLU A 773 4.17 -15.31 37.66
CA GLU A 773 5.18 -15.26 38.73
C GLU A 773 5.93 -16.60 38.88
N VAL A 774 5.23 -17.74 38.78
CA VAL A 774 5.86 -19.07 38.80
C VAL A 774 6.79 -19.26 37.60
N LEU A 775 6.36 -18.86 36.40
CA LEU A 775 7.21 -18.92 35.21
C LEU A 775 8.43 -18.00 35.32
N GLN A 776 8.27 -16.80 35.88
CA GLN A 776 9.38 -15.90 36.18
C GLN A 776 10.37 -16.55 37.15
N ALA A 777 9.90 -17.21 38.20
CA ALA A 777 10.77 -17.91 39.15
C ALA A 777 11.56 -19.05 38.50
N LEU A 778 10.94 -19.81 37.58
CA LEU A 778 11.61 -20.89 36.83
C LEU A 778 12.68 -20.36 35.87
N TRP A 779 12.39 -19.25 35.17
CA TRP A 779 13.27 -18.69 34.13
C TRP A 779 14.34 -17.74 34.67
N LYS A 780 14.11 -17.02 35.77
CA LYS A 780 15.07 -16.07 36.37
C LYS A 780 16.48 -16.64 36.58
N PRO A 781 16.67 -17.82 37.22
CA PRO A 781 18.02 -18.37 37.43
C PRO A 781 18.70 -18.84 36.14
N ARG A 782 17.97 -18.98 35.03
CA ARG A 782 18.46 -19.52 33.75
C ARG A 782 18.75 -18.44 32.71
N VAL A 783 17.91 -17.40 32.65
CA VAL A 783 18.04 -16.30 31.68
C VAL A 783 19.16 -15.33 32.06
N ILE A 784 19.26 -14.96 33.34
CA ILE A 784 20.24 -13.96 33.79
C ILE A 784 21.68 -14.37 33.43
N PRO A 785 22.14 -15.62 33.67
CA PRO A 785 23.51 -16.03 33.34
C PRO A 785 23.80 -16.07 31.84
N ILE A 786 22.80 -16.34 30.99
CA ILE A 786 23.01 -16.48 29.55
C ILE A 786 22.88 -15.15 28.78
N LEU A 787 22.25 -14.15 29.37
CA LEU A 787 21.96 -12.87 28.72
C LEU A 787 23.22 -12.15 28.21
N PRO A 788 24.34 -12.07 28.95
CA PRO A 788 25.57 -11.45 28.44
C PRO A 788 26.10 -12.15 27.18
N TYR A 789 25.99 -13.48 27.09
CA TYR A 789 26.41 -14.24 25.90
C TYR A 789 25.50 -13.97 24.70
N ILE A 790 24.19 -13.82 24.92
CA ILE A 790 23.24 -13.44 23.87
C ILE A 790 23.56 -12.05 23.31
N MET A 791 23.81 -11.07 24.19
CA MET A 791 24.20 -9.70 23.79
C MET A 791 25.55 -9.70 23.07
N ARG A 792 26.53 -10.44 23.58
CA ARG A 792 27.85 -10.57 22.94
C ARG A 792 27.75 -11.23 21.56
N LEU A 793 26.91 -12.24 21.39
CA LEU A 793 26.66 -12.86 20.09
C LEU A 793 26.07 -11.85 19.09
N LEU A 794 25.09 -11.04 19.51
CA LEU A 794 24.54 -9.99 18.65
C LEU A 794 25.61 -8.98 18.23
N TYR A 795 26.47 -8.56 19.16
CA TYR A 795 27.60 -7.68 18.89
C TYR A 795 28.57 -8.28 17.85
N GLN A 796 28.94 -9.57 17.99
CA GLN A 796 29.84 -10.23 17.02
C GLN A 796 29.21 -10.35 15.64
N LEU A 797 27.91 -10.67 15.56
CA LEU A 797 27.18 -10.78 14.30
C LEU A 797 27.13 -9.46 13.53
N GLN A 798 27.01 -8.33 14.23
CA GLN A 798 27.05 -7.00 13.61
C GLN A 798 28.48 -6.59 13.26
N SER A 799 29.44 -6.87 14.15
CA SER A 799 30.86 -6.61 13.91
C SER A 799 31.40 -7.34 12.68
N TYR A 800 30.90 -8.54 12.39
CA TYR A 800 31.29 -9.35 11.22
C TYR A 800 31.14 -8.63 9.88
N HIS A 801 30.15 -7.74 9.77
CA HIS A 801 29.82 -7.08 8.51
C HIS A 801 30.62 -5.80 8.25
N ASP A 802 31.33 -5.26 9.26
CA ASP A 802 32.10 -4.02 9.12
C ASP A 802 33.44 -4.31 8.44
N PRO A 803 33.71 -3.81 7.22
CA PRO A 803 34.96 -4.03 6.48
C PRO A 803 36.25 -3.71 7.25
N GLU A 804 36.18 -2.80 8.23
CA GLU A 804 37.36 -2.42 9.00
C GLU A 804 37.85 -3.53 9.94
N ASN A 805 36.96 -4.40 10.39
CA ASN A 805 37.26 -5.40 11.43
C ASN A 805 38.10 -6.59 10.94
N TRP A 806 38.36 -6.68 9.63
CA TRP A 806 39.02 -7.82 9.00
C TRP A 806 40.07 -7.38 7.97
N ARG A 807 40.50 -6.11 8.04
CA ARG A 807 41.63 -5.58 7.25
C ARG A 807 42.93 -6.34 7.48
N ASP A 808 43.10 -6.91 8.67
CA ASP A 808 44.31 -7.67 9.05
C ASP A 808 44.28 -9.13 8.58
N LEU A 809 43.15 -9.61 8.02
CA LEU A 809 43.05 -10.98 7.49
C LEU A 809 43.72 -11.11 6.11
N PRO A 810 44.12 -12.31 5.68
CA PRO A 810 44.61 -12.52 4.32
C PRO A 810 43.60 -12.06 3.27
N VAL A 811 44.08 -11.46 2.18
CA VAL A 811 43.22 -10.81 1.16
C VAL A 811 42.18 -11.76 0.54
N ILE A 812 42.51 -13.05 0.41
CA ILE A 812 41.53 -14.06 -0.05
C ILE A 812 40.37 -14.26 0.93
N VAL A 813 40.63 -14.20 2.23
CA VAL A 813 39.60 -14.26 3.28
C VAL A 813 38.78 -12.97 3.26
N GLN A 814 39.41 -11.83 2.93
CA GLN A 814 38.71 -10.57 2.72
C GLN A 814 37.80 -10.58 1.48
N SER A 815 38.17 -11.26 0.40
CA SER A 815 37.27 -11.40 -0.75
C SER A 815 36.07 -12.29 -0.39
N PHE A 816 36.34 -13.42 0.27
CA PHE A 816 35.32 -14.38 0.71
C PHE A 816 34.32 -13.80 1.71
N VAL A 817 34.81 -13.14 2.77
CA VAL A 817 33.93 -12.58 3.81
C VAL A 817 33.11 -11.44 3.23
N LYS A 818 33.64 -10.63 2.30
CA LYS A 818 32.88 -9.58 1.57
C LYS A 818 31.72 -10.20 0.81
N CYS A 819 32.01 -11.28 0.12
CA CYS A 819 31.03 -12.03 -0.63
C CYS A 819 29.90 -12.59 0.28
N SER A 820 30.22 -12.99 1.51
CA SER A 820 29.24 -13.53 2.47
C SER A 820 28.34 -12.48 3.14
N THR A 821 28.79 -11.22 3.21
CA THR A 821 28.03 -10.12 3.83
C THR A 821 27.02 -9.47 2.87
N ILE A 822 27.14 -9.74 1.57
CA ILE A 822 26.19 -9.25 0.56
C ILE A 822 24.83 -9.91 0.78
N GLU A 823 23.81 -9.08 0.98
CA GLU A 823 22.41 -9.50 1.04
C GLU A 823 21.81 -9.33 -0.37
N ARG A 824 21.49 -10.43 -1.04
CA ARG A 824 20.80 -10.40 -2.34
C ARG A 824 19.30 -10.46 -2.11
N PHE A 825 18.58 -9.50 -2.67
CA PHE A 825 17.12 -9.48 -2.65
C PHE A 825 16.61 -9.48 -4.08
N TRP A 826 15.55 -10.24 -4.30
CA TRP A 826 14.73 -10.09 -5.49
C TRP A 826 13.45 -9.40 -5.08
N GLU A 827 13.14 -8.28 -5.72
CA GLU A 827 11.90 -7.55 -5.50
C GLU A 827 11.28 -7.14 -6.83
N ALA A 828 10.00 -7.51 -6.99
CA ALA A 828 9.26 -7.23 -8.21
C ALA A 828 9.22 -5.72 -8.48
N GLY A 829 9.68 -5.31 -9.67
CA GLY A 829 9.73 -3.91 -10.08
C GLY A 829 10.98 -3.13 -9.65
N ALA A 830 11.85 -3.70 -8.80
CA ALA A 830 13.15 -3.13 -8.46
C ALA A 830 14.31 -3.92 -9.09
N SER A 831 14.17 -5.23 -9.24
CA SER A 831 15.17 -6.10 -9.87
C SER A 831 15.03 -6.17 -11.39
N ASN A 832 16.13 -6.01 -12.13
CA ASN A 832 16.19 -6.18 -13.60
C ASN A 832 16.04 -7.66 -14.05
N LYS A 833 16.47 -8.62 -13.22
CA LYS A 833 16.35 -10.06 -13.48
C LYS A 833 14.95 -10.56 -13.13
N SER A 834 14.44 -11.51 -13.92
CA SER A 834 13.23 -12.24 -13.55
C SER A 834 13.46 -13.06 -12.28
N LYS A 835 12.38 -13.37 -11.57
CA LYS A 835 12.44 -14.23 -10.38
C LYS A 835 13.08 -15.59 -10.71
N ASP A 836 12.75 -16.14 -11.88
CA ASP A 836 13.24 -17.42 -12.33
C ASP A 836 14.75 -17.37 -12.61
N GLU A 837 15.24 -16.31 -13.26
CA GLU A 837 16.68 -16.09 -13.46
C GLU A 837 17.44 -15.91 -12.14
N PHE A 838 16.85 -15.19 -11.17
CA PHE A 838 17.43 -15.06 -9.84
C PHE A 838 17.52 -16.41 -9.10
N ILE A 839 16.47 -17.24 -9.22
CA ILE A 839 16.46 -18.61 -8.66
C ILE A 839 17.48 -19.49 -9.38
N ASP A 840 17.58 -19.42 -10.71
CA ASP A 840 18.55 -20.17 -11.51
C ASP A 840 19.99 -19.81 -11.16
N GLU A 841 20.30 -18.54 -10.94
CA GLU A 841 21.61 -18.10 -10.44
C GLU A 841 21.94 -18.70 -9.08
N HIS A 842 20.97 -18.74 -8.17
CA HIS A 842 21.13 -19.38 -6.87
C HIS A 842 21.32 -20.91 -7.00
N MET A 843 20.59 -21.58 -7.89
CA MET A 843 20.76 -23.01 -8.16
C MET A 843 22.14 -23.31 -8.78
N LYS A 844 22.63 -22.46 -9.67
CA LYS A 844 24.01 -22.55 -10.19
C LYS A 844 25.04 -22.34 -9.08
N ALA A 845 24.82 -21.34 -8.22
CA ALA A 845 25.72 -21.04 -7.11
C ALA A 845 25.91 -22.26 -6.18
N MET A 846 24.85 -23.05 -5.92
CA MET A 846 24.90 -24.27 -5.08
C MET A 846 25.93 -25.31 -5.52
N GLN A 847 26.33 -25.32 -6.80
CA GLN A 847 27.31 -26.26 -7.36
C GLN A 847 28.72 -25.67 -7.46
N THR A 848 28.93 -24.46 -6.96
CA THR A 848 30.17 -23.68 -7.11
C THR A 848 30.75 -23.31 -5.76
N LEU A 849 31.95 -22.72 -5.74
CA LEU A 849 32.57 -22.24 -4.50
C LEU A 849 31.85 -21.03 -3.89
N ARG A 850 31.02 -20.32 -4.66
CA ARG A 850 30.17 -19.24 -4.17
C ARG A 850 29.26 -19.69 -3.03
N ASP A 851 28.80 -20.93 -3.07
CA ASP A 851 27.87 -21.46 -2.10
C ASP A 851 28.45 -21.58 -0.67
N PHE A 852 29.78 -21.62 -0.50
CA PHE A 852 30.37 -21.42 0.84
C PHE A 852 30.07 -20.03 1.40
N ALA A 853 30.21 -18.98 0.59
CA ALA A 853 29.97 -17.61 1.02
C ALA A 853 28.47 -17.37 1.26
N ASP A 854 27.62 -17.88 0.37
CA ASP A 854 26.16 -17.77 0.52
C ASP A 854 25.66 -18.55 1.75
N SER A 855 26.23 -19.74 2.02
CA SER A 855 25.90 -20.53 3.22
C SER A 855 26.37 -19.87 4.52
N VAL A 856 27.58 -19.30 4.54
CA VAL A 856 28.08 -18.53 5.69
C VAL A 856 27.24 -17.27 5.92
N GLY A 857 26.91 -16.54 4.84
CA GLY A 857 26.01 -15.39 4.90
C GLY A 857 24.63 -15.76 5.43
N HIS A 858 24.06 -16.88 4.96
CA HIS A 858 22.78 -17.40 5.44
C HIS A 858 22.83 -17.73 6.94
N ILE A 859 23.83 -18.46 7.44
CA ILE A 859 23.89 -18.82 8.87
C ILE A 859 24.10 -17.59 9.76
N VAL A 860 24.90 -16.60 9.33
CA VAL A 860 25.09 -15.34 10.08
C VAL A 860 23.76 -14.58 10.16
N ARG A 861 23.03 -14.43 9.05
CA ARG A 861 21.70 -13.80 9.02
C ARG A 861 20.67 -14.55 9.86
N TYR A 862 20.57 -15.87 9.67
CA TYR A 862 19.71 -16.75 10.45
C TYR A 862 19.97 -16.62 11.95
N THR A 863 21.23 -16.63 12.38
CA THR A 863 21.60 -16.50 13.80
C THR A 863 21.23 -15.13 14.33
N ARG A 864 21.48 -14.04 13.56
CA ARG A 864 21.07 -12.67 13.92
C ARG A 864 19.56 -12.57 14.14
N GLU A 865 18.76 -13.07 13.20
CA GLU A 865 17.30 -13.07 13.31
C GLU A 865 16.82 -13.85 14.54
N TYR A 866 17.39 -15.02 14.79
CA TYR A 866 17.03 -15.81 15.97
C TYR A 866 17.45 -15.17 17.28
N VAL A 867 18.59 -14.49 17.34
CA VAL A 867 19.01 -13.72 18.52
C VAL A 867 18.04 -12.57 18.81
N LEU A 868 17.60 -11.84 17.77
CA LEU A 868 16.59 -10.79 17.91
C LEU A 868 15.25 -11.37 18.40
N LEU A 869 14.85 -12.54 17.89
CA LEU A 869 13.67 -13.27 18.36
C LEU A 869 13.81 -13.77 19.80
N VAL A 870 15.01 -14.17 20.23
CA VAL A 870 15.30 -14.52 21.62
C VAL A 870 15.14 -13.31 22.53
N ILE A 871 15.68 -12.14 22.15
CA ILE A 871 15.51 -10.89 22.90
C ILE A 871 14.02 -10.53 23.00
N SER A 872 13.28 -10.62 21.89
CA SER A 872 11.83 -10.42 21.90
C SER A 872 11.11 -11.41 22.81
N ALA A 873 11.47 -12.70 22.80
CA ALA A 873 10.84 -13.70 23.65
C ALA A 873 11.15 -13.44 25.14
N ILE A 874 12.41 -13.20 25.49
CA ILE A 874 12.84 -12.89 26.86
C ILE A 874 12.18 -11.60 27.37
N SER A 875 11.97 -10.60 26.52
CA SER A 875 11.27 -9.36 26.92
C SER A 875 9.87 -9.62 27.49
N SER A 876 9.20 -10.70 27.06
CA SER A 876 7.87 -11.06 27.58
C SER A 876 7.91 -11.58 29.02
N LEU A 877 9.07 -12.01 29.54
CA LEU A 877 9.23 -12.41 30.94
C LEU A 877 9.15 -11.23 31.93
N GLY A 878 9.03 -9.98 31.46
CA GLY A 878 8.79 -8.83 32.30
C GLY A 878 9.97 -8.54 33.26
N SER A 879 9.71 -8.54 34.56
CA SER A 879 10.68 -8.12 35.60
C SER A 879 12.03 -8.85 35.51
N VAL A 880 12.04 -10.12 35.13
CA VAL A 880 13.27 -10.93 34.94
C VAL A 880 14.26 -10.25 33.99
N PHE A 881 13.76 -9.56 32.96
CA PHE A 881 14.56 -8.86 31.98
C PHE A 881 14.78 -7.39 32.39
N TYR A 882 13.72 -6.65 32.72
CA TYR A 882 13.79 -5.19 32.93
C TYR A 882 14.32 -4.73 34.30
N GLU A 883 14.49 -5.61 35.28
CA GLU A 883 15.12 -5.27 36.57
C GLU A 883 16.65 -5.09 36.46
N ILE A 884 17.26 -5.55 35.37
CA ILE A 884 18.72 -5.45 35.14
C ILE A 884 19.07 -4.00 34.82
N GLU A 885 19.90 -3.37 35.67
CA GLU A 885 20.18 -1.94 35.57
C GLU A 885 20.97 -1.55 34.31
N GLU A 886 21.93 -2.40 33.91
CA GLU A 886 22.77 -2.17 32.74
C GLU A 886 22.08 -2.51 31.41
N LEU A 887 20.84 -3.03 31.44
CA LEU A 887 20.16 -3.53 30.25
C LEU A 887 20.02 -2.49 29.12
N PRO A 888 19.57 -1.24 29.35
CA PRO A 888 19.46 -0.25 28.29
C PRO A 888 20.79 -0.03 27.56
N GLN A 889 21.89 -0.02 28.31
CA GLN A 889 23.23 0.18 27.77
C GLN A 889 23.71 -1.05 27.00
N MET A 890 23.56 -2.26 27.58
CA MET A 890 23.93 -3.51 26.92
C MET A 890 23.21 -3.70 25.58
N LEU A 891 21.92 -3.34 25.51
CA LEU A 891 21.13 -3.41 24.28
C LEU A 891 21.65 -2.44 23.22
N MET A 892 21.85 -1.16 23.58
CA MET A 892 22.31 -0.15 22.64
C MET A 892 23.72 -0.47 22.13
N ASP A 893 24.64 -0.89 23.00
CA ASP A 893 26.01 -1.25 22.62
C ASP A 893 26.07 -2.49 21.71
N SER A 894 25.04 -3.34 21.77
CA SER A 894 24.91 -4.53 20.92
C SER A 894 24.13 -4.28 19.63
N ILE A 895 23.39 -3.17 19.50
CA ILE A 895 22.54 -2.84 18.34
C ILE A 895 23.16 -1.74 17.47
N ALA A 896 23.78 -0.75 18.11
CA ALA A 896 24.35 0.43 17.48
C ALA A 896 25.83 0.51 17.87
N ILE A 897 26.70 -0.18 17.13
CA ILE A 897 28.13 -0.19 17.41
C ILE A 897 28.72 1.15 16.96
N TYR A 898 29.05 2.02 17.93
CA TYR A 898 29.70 3.30 17.68
C TYR A 898 31.22 3.14 17.58
N LYS A 899 31.82 3.72 16.54
CA LYS A 899 33.28 3.76 16.39
C LYS A 899 33.87 4.81 17.33
N PRO A 900 34.77 4.44 18.28
CA PRO A 900 35.28 5.38 19.27
C PRO A 900 36.02 6.59 18.66
N ALA A 901 36.63 6.42 17.48
CA ALA A 901 37.42 7.47 16.83
C ALA A 901 36.58 8.51 16.07
N THR A 902 35.42 8.11 15.51
CA THR A 902 34.60 8.97 14.64
C THR A 902 33.24 9.32 15.25
N GLY A 903 32.78 8.58 16.25
CA GLY A 903 31.42 8.68 16.78
C GLY A 903 30.35 8.21 15.80
N GLU A 904 30.73 7.64 14.65
CA GLU A 904 29.80 7.13 13.66
C GLU A 904 29.33 5.71 13.99
N ILE A 905 28.09 5.41 13.62
CA ILE A 905 27.53 4.06 13.68
C ILE A 905 28.25 3.20 12.64
N SER A 906 28.73 2.03 13.05
CA SER A 906 29.37 1.06 12.17
C SER A 906 28.46 0.74 10.97
N PRO A 907 28.99 0.71 9.74
CA PRO A 907 28.23 0.37 8.54
C PRO A 907 27.81 -1.10 8.49
N GLY A 908 28.23 -1.93 9.46
CA GLY A 908 27.98 -3.38 9.46
C GLY A 908 26.51 -3.79 9.54
N VAL A 909 25.57 -2.87 9.78
CA VAL A 909 24.14 -3.19 9.74
C VAL A 909 23.51 -2.60 8.49
N SER A 910 23.11 -3.48 7.56
CA SER A 910 22.39 -3.12 6.34
C SER A 910 21.05 -2.44 6.67
N THR A 911 20.47 -1.73 5.69
CA THR A 911 19.14 -1.12 5.82
C THR A 911 18.07 -2.17 6.18
N HIS A 912 18.16 -3.36 5.58
CA HIS A 912 17.33 -4.50 5.89
C HIS A 912 17.57 -5.04 7.32
N GLY A 913 18.83 -5.09 7.77
CA GLY A 913 19.18 -5.44 9.15
C GLY A 913 18.52 -4.51 10.18
N TRP A 914 18.59 -3.19 9.96
CA TRP A 914 17.94 -2.19 10.81
C TRP A 914 16.42 -2.35 10.84
N LYS A 915 15.80 -2.61 9.69
CA LYS A 915 14.36 -2.89 9.59
C LYS A 915 13.97 -4.06 10.50
N HIS A 916 14.75 -5.16 10.48
CA HIS A 916 14.51 -6.32 11.33
C HIS A 916 14.75 -6.04 12.81
N ILE A 917 15.83 -5.35 13.17
CA ILE A 917 16.12 -4.96 14.56
C ILE A 917 14.91 -4.21 15.15
N ILE A 918 14.38 -3.22 14.42
CA ILE A 918 13.27 -2.41 14.92
C ILE A 918 11.99 -3.24 14.99
N ASN A 919 11.66 -3.98 13.93
CA ASN A 919 10.38 -4.68 13.84
C ASN A 919 10.30 -5.93 14.73
N VAL A 920 11.40 -6.68 14.86
CA VAL A 920 11.44 -7.99 15.53
C VAL A 920 11.88 -7.88 16.98
N ALA A 921 12.80 -6.97 17.33
CA ALA A 921 13.29 -6.85 18.71
C ALA A 921 12.74 -5.61 19.42
N ILE A 922 12.94 -4.41 18.86
CA ILE A 922 12.65 -3.15 19.58
C ILE A 922 11.16 -2.94 19.81
N ARG A 923 10.31 -3.10 18.79
CA ARG A 923 8.85 -2.91 18.93
C ARG A 923 8.26 -3.86 20.00
N PRO A 924 8.51 -5.19 19.98
CA PRO A 924 8.06 -6.07 21.06
C PRO A 924 8.64 -5.75 22.42
N LEU A 925 9.91 -5.33 22.48
CA LEU A 925 10.56 -4.91 23.72
C LEU A 925 9.84 -3.70 24.33
N LEU A 926 9.53 -2.67 23.55
CA LEU A 926 8.75 -1.53 24.09
C LEU A 926 7.37 -1.97 24.58
N LYS A 927 6.69 -2.81 23.80
CA LYS A 927 5.34 -3.32 24.13
C LYS A 927 5.30 -4.16 25.41
N ASN A 928 6.32 -4.99 25.64
CA ASN A 928 6.37 -5.95 26.75
C ASN A 928 6.97 -5.37 28.03
N CYS A 929 7.36 -4.09 28.04
CA CYS A 929 7.94 -3.46 29.23
C CYS A 929 6.88 -3.28 30.34
N PRO A 930 7.09 -3.80 31.56
CA PRO A 930 6.13 -3.69 32.64
C PRO A 930 6.05 -2.24 33.17
N PRO A 931 4.86 -1.76 33.61
CA PRO A 931 4.68 -0.37 34.04
C PRO A 931 5.61 0.09 35.17
N ARG A 932 5.97 -0.82 36.08
CA ARG A 932 6.88 -0.54 37.21
C ARG A 932 8.28 -0.15 36.74
N SER A 933 8.75 -0.74 35.64
CA SER A 933 10.11 -0.57 35.11
C SER A 933 10.13 0.37 33.90
N ALA A 934 8.97 0.61 33.27
CA ALA A 934 8.81 1.44 32.08
C ALA A 934 9.44 2.82 32.24
N LYS A 935 9.16 3.54 33.34
CA LYS A 935 9.75 4.86 33.54
C LYS A 935 11.28 4.82 33.57
N LYS A 936 11.90 3.92 34.36
CA LYS A 936 13.38 3.83 34.50
C LYS A 936 14.06 3.39 33.20
N PHE A 937 13.51 2.35 32.57
CA PHE A 937 14.05 1.78 31.34
C PHE A 937 13.92 2.75 30.16
N MET A 938 12.71 3.25 29.90
CA MET A 938 12.41 4.08 28.73
C MET A 938 13.12 5.43 28.75
N THR A 939 13.24 6.09 29.92
CA THR A 939 13.96 7.37 29.99
C THR A 939 15.44 7.24 29.67
N THR A 940 16.02 6.04 29.84
CA THR A 940 17.43 5.77 29.54
C THR A 940 17.61 5.25 28.11
N PHE A 941 16.67 4.44 27.63
CA PHE A 941 16.76 3.74 26.35
C PHE A 941 16.30 4.60 25.15
N LEU A 942 15.15 5.28 25.27
CA LEU A 942 14.50 5.97 24.15
C LEU A 942 15.30 7.14 23.57
N PRO A 943 15.95 8.02 24.38
CA PRO A 943 16.73 9.12 23.81
C PRO A 943 17.83 8.61 22.87
N LYS A 944 18.63 7.66 23.35
CA LYS A 944 19.70 7.02 22.56
C LYS A 944 19.16 6.35 21.31
N LEU A 945 18.02 5.65 21.41
CA LEU A 945 17.39 5.01 20.26
C LEU A 945 16.95 6.04 19.21
N PHE A 946 16.21 7.08 19.61
CA PHE A 946 15.70 8.08 18.68
C PHE A 946 16.83 8.86 18.01
N ASP A 947 17.86 9.26 18.76
CA ASP A 947 19.04 9.93 18.17
C ASP A 947 19.80 9.03 17.21
N THR A 948 19.92 7.73 17.52
CA THR A 948 20.56 6.74 16.62
C THR A 948 19.79 6.63 15.31
N LEU A 949 18.45 6.50 15.38
CA LEU A 949 17.59 6.38 14.21
C LEU A 949 17.57 7.66 13.38
N ASP A 950 17.57 8.82 14.04
CA ASP A 950 17.65 10.14 13.42
C ASP A 950 18.95 10.28 12.61
N ALA A 951 20.10 10.05 13.24
CA ALA A 951 21.40 10.13 12.59
C ALA A 951 21.53 9.15 11.42
N LEU A 952 21.05 7.90 11.60
CA LEU A 952 21.07 6.87 10.58
C LEU A 952 20.23 7.25 9.35
N LEU A 953 18.99 7.67 9.56
CA LEU A 953 18.09 8.01 8.48
C LEU A 953 18.52 9.28 7.77
N CYS A 954 18.92 10.33 8.49
CA CYS A 954 19.44 11.55 7.88
C CYS A 954 20.67 11.28 7.02
N LYS A 955 21.62 10.45 7.49
CA LYS A 955 22.80 10.05 6.71
C LYS A 955 22.39 9.34 5.42
N LYS A 956 21.51 8.34 5.50
CA LYS A 956 21.07 7.57 4.32
C LYS A 956 20.22 8.38 3.35
N TRP A 957 19.30 9.21 3.84
CA TRP A 957 18.45 10.04 3.01
C TRP A 957 19.17 11.22 2.37
N SER A 958 20.29 11.70 2.94
CA SER A 958 21.05 12.84 2.40
C SER A 958 21.43 12.69 0.92
N VAL A 959 21.64 11.46 0.46
CA VAL A 959 21.93 11.12 -0.95
C VAL A 959 20.73 11.43 -1.87
N TYR A 960 19.51 11.19 -1.40
CA TYR A 960 18.28 11.30 -2.19
C TYR A 960 17.56 12.65 -2.02
N MET A 961 17.98 13.50 -1.08
CA MET A 961 17.36 14.81 -0.85
C MET A 961 17.78 15.91 -1.81
N ASN A 962 19.01 15.83 -2.31
CA ASN A 962 19.64 16.88 -3.09
C ASN A 962 19.66 16.49 -4.59
N ASP A 963 18.51 16.16 -5.19
CA ASP A 963 18.44 15.91 -6.64
C ASP A 963 18.47 17.22 -7.41
N ILE A 964 19.65 17.65 -7.87
CA ILE A 964 19.88 18.24 -9.21
C ILE A 964 21.33 17.91 -9.61
N ASP A 965 21.53 17.06 -10.63
CA ASP A 965 22.76 16.91 -11.45
C ASP A 965 24.06 16.28 -10.87
N VAL A 966 24.15 15.80 -9.62
CA VAL A 966 25.45 15.37 -9.06
C VAL A 966 25.69 13.84 -9.02
N ASN A 967 24.66 12.99 -9.13
CA ASN A 967 24.90 11.55 -9.19
C ASN A 967 25.32 11.16 -10.61
N PRO A 968 26.50 10.50 -10.79
CA PRO A 968 26.89 9.99 -12.10
C PRO A 968 25.80 9.04 -12.59
N SER A 969 25.43 9.16 -13.87
CA SER A 969 24.51 8.20 -14.48
C SER A 969 25.04 6.77 -14.23
N PRO A 970 24.16 5.81 -13.84
CA PRO A 970 24.56 4.43 -13.64
C PRO A 970 25.37 3.93 -14.82
N ARG A 971 26.46 3.20 -14.56
CA ARG A 971 27.34 2.71 -15.62
C ARG A 971 26.71 1.56 -16.40
N ASP A 972 25.84 0.79 -15.74
CA ASP A 972 25.06 -0.31 -16.31
C ASP A 972 23.73 -0.55 -15.56
N ASP A 973 22.94 -1.49 -16.08
CA ASP A 973 21.61 -1.86 -15.55
C ASP A 973 21.66 -2.56 -14.18
N ASP A 974 22.79 -3.17 -13.82
CA ASP A 974 22.98 -3.85 -12.54
C ASP A 974 23.23 -2.82 -11.42
N GLU A 975 24.06 -1.80 -11.66
CA GLU A 975 24.28 -0.68 -10.74
C GLU A 975 22.99 0.10 -10.49
N MET A 976 22.19 0.35 -11.54
CA MET A 976 20.86 0.97 -11.41
C MET A 976 19.92 0.12 -10.54
N THR A 977 19.95 -1.21 -10.72
CA THR A 977 19.13 -2.14 -9.93
C THR A 977 19.51 -2.11 -8.45
N GLU A 978 20.81 -2.08 -8.13
CA GLU A 978 21.30 -1.99 -6.75
C GLU A 978 20.88 -0.67 -6.08
N GLU A 979 21.00 0.47 -6.78
CA GLU A 979 20.58 1.77 -6.26
C GLU A 979 19.07 1.81 -5.95
N ILE A 980 18.24 1.35 -6.89
CA ILE A 980 16.77 1.29 -6.71
C ILE A 980 16.41 0.38 -5.52
N LEU A 981 17.08 -0.77 -5.39
CA LEU A 981 16.85 -1.70 -4.30
C LEU A 981 17.25 -1.10 -2.94
N GLU A 982 18.38 -0.41 -2.86
CA GLU A 982 18.82 0.27 -1.63
C GLU A 982 17.88 1.38 -1.22
N GLU A 983 17.39 2.19 -2.18
CA GLU A 983 16.38 3.21 -1.95
C GLU A 983 15.08 2.60 -1.42
N ASN A 984 14.60 1.52 -2.03
CA ASN A 984 13.38 0.85 -1.58
C ASN A 984 13.52 0.26 -0.17
N LEU A 985 14.67 -0.36 0.15
CA LEU A 985 14.95 -0.82 1.51
C LEU A 985 14.98 0.35 2.50
N LEU A 986 15.47 1.52 2.10
CA LEU A 986 15.48 2.74 2.94
C LEU A 986 14.05 3.23 3.22
N ARG A 987 13.16 3.20 2.23
CA ARG A 987 11.72 3.49 2.41
C ARG A 987 11.06 2.51 3.37
N GLN A 988 11.38 1.21 3.26
CA GLN A 988 10.88 0.19 4.18
C GLN A 988 11.38 0.40 5.62
N LEU A 989 12.66 0.73 5.80
CA LEU A 989 13.21 1.07 7.12
C LEU A 989 12.50 2.30 7.71
N THR A 990 12.36 3.36 6.93
CA THR A 990 11.65 4.60 7.33
C THR A 990 10.21 4.29 7.75
N THR A 991 9.51 3.42 7.00
CA THR A 991 8.15 2.97 7.33
C THR A 991 8.08 2.29 8.70
N VAL A 992 9.04 1.42 9.03
CA VAL A 992 9.08 0.74 10.32
C VAL A 992 9.42 1.70 11.46
N VAL A 993 10.26 2.71 11.24
CA VAL A 993 10.54 3.78 12.21
C VAL A 993 9.29 4.63 12.47
N VAL A 994 8.56 5.04 11.43
CA VAL A 994 7.29 5.76 11.61
C VAL A 994 6.28 4.89 12.37
N ARG A 995 6.20 3.59 12.07
CA ARG A 995 5.34 2.64 12.80
C ARG A 995 5.72 2.53 14.28
N LEU A 996 7.01 2.53 14.60
CA LEU A 996 7.51 2.58 15.98
C LEU A 996 6.99 3.83 16.71
N LEU A 997 7.03 5.01 16.07
CA LEU A 997 6.50 6.24 16.66
C LEU A 997 4.98 6.18 16.85
N ILE A 998 4.24 5.61 15.89
CA ILE A 998 2.78 5.40 16.00
C ILE A 998 2.44 4.45 17.16
N ASP A 999 3.22 3.38 17.36
CA ASP A 999 3.01 2.46 18.49
C ASP A 999 3.26 3.17 19.83
N CYS A 1000 4.19 4.14 19.87
CA CYS A 1000 4.52 4.92 21.07
C CYS A 1000 3.45 5.98 21.39
N VAL A 1001 3.03 6.80 20.42
CA VAL A 1001 2.19 7.98 20.71
C VAL A 1001 0.83 8.01 20.01
N GLY A 1002 0.59 7.14 19.03
CA GLY A 1002 -0.62 7.13 18.20
C GLY A 1002 -0.62 8.17 17.07
N GLN A 1003 -1.58 8.03 16.16
CA GLN A 1003 -1.79 8.92 15.02
C GLN A 1003 -3.27 9.32 14.88
N VAL A 1004 -3.54 10.44 14.19
CA VAL A 1004 -4.90 10.90 13.87
C VAL A 1004 -5.39 10.22 12.57
N GLY A 1005 -6.67 9.86 12.49
CA GLY A 1005 -7.27 9.29 11.28
C GLY A 1005 -7.46 10.33 10.16
N THR A 1006 -7.50 9.88 8.90
CA THR A 1006 -7.61 10.74 7.70
C THR A 1006 -9.00 11.34 7.45
N ASN A 1007 -10.05 10.80 8.09
CA ASN A 1007 -11.42 11.27 7.87
C ASN A 1007 -11.79 12.38 8.87
N SER A 1008 -12.18 13.54 8.32
CA SER A 1008 -12.67 14.72 9.05
C SER A 1008 -13.95 14.45 9.87
N GLN A 1009 -14.66 13.35 9.61
CA GLN A 1009 -15.83 12.91 10.39
C GLN A 1009 -15.51 11.99 11.57
N ALA A 1010 -14.26 11.52 11.73
CA ALA A 1010 -13.83 10.63 12.82
C ALA A 1010 -12.77 11.28 13.73
N SER A 1011 -12.99 12.55 14.12
CA SER A 1011 -12.06 13.42 14.85
C SER A 1011 -11.84 13.08 16.34
N LYS A 1012 -11.95 11.81 16.75
CA LYS A 1012 -11.54 11.35 18.09
C LYS A 1012 -10.38 10.37 18.00
N MET A 1013 -9.21 10.82 18.44
CA MET A 1013 -8.02 9.97 18.61
C MET A 1013 -8.33 8.89 19.66
N LYS A 1014 -8.37 7.62 19.25
CA LYS A 1014 -8.50 6.48 20.16
C LYS A 1014 -7.11 5.95 20.49
N LEU A 1015 -6.63 6.22 21.70
CA LEU A 1015 -5.36 5.71 22.20
C LEU A 1015 -5.56 4.42 23.01
N ASN A 1016 -4.66 3.46 22.85
CA ASN A 1016 -4.61 2.27 23.70
C ASN A 1016 -3.88 2.59 25.03
N SER A 1017 -3.97 1.68 26.01
CA SER A 1017 -3.35 1.85 27.34
C SER A 1017 -1.83 2.06 27.27
N HIS A 1018 -1.15 1.32 26.40
CA HIS A 1018 0.30 1.42 26.19
C HIS A 1018 0.69 2.81 25.67
N GLN A 1019 -0.01 3.33 24.65
CA GLN A 1019 0.22 4.66 24.09
C GLN A 1019 0.01 5.75 25.14
N ILE A 1020 -1.00 5.63 26.01
CA ILE A 1020 -1.23 6.59 27.09
C ILE A 1020 -0.03 6.61 28.05
N GLU A 1021 0.52 5.46 28.41
CA GLU A 1021 1.69 5.36 29.29
C GLU A 1021 2.95 5.92 28.61
N MET A 1022 3.20 5.54 27.36
CA MET A 1022 4.33 6.04 26.57
C MET A 1022 4.28 7.56 26.37
N ARG A 1023 3.10 8.14 26.11
CA ARG A 1023 2.92 9.61 26.04
C ARG A 1023 3.29 10.29 27.35
N LYS A 1024 2.91 9.72 28.51
CA LYS A 1024 3.29 10.26 29.82
C LYS A 1024 4.80 10.24 30.04
N ILE A 1025 5.48 9.21 29.56
CA ILE A 1025 6.94 9.08 29.68
C ILE A 1025 7.65 10.04 28.72
N ILE A 1026 7.27 10.02 27.43
CA ILE A 1026 7.90 10.81 26.37
C ILE A 1026 7.71 12.30 26.64
N PHE A 1027 6.47 12.77 26.84
CA PHE A 1027 6.20 14.19 27.06
C PHE A 1027 6.43 14.65 28.51
N GLY A 1028 6.63 13.71 29.43
CA GLY A 1028 6.98 14.01 30.83
C GLY A 1028 8.48 14.19 31.09
N ASN A 1029 9.35 13.82 30.14
CA ASN A 1029 10.79 13.97 30.23
C ASN A 1029 11.33 14.78 29.04
N SER A 1030 12.01 15.89 29.32
CA SER A 1030 12.50 16.82 28.29
C SER A 1030 13.53 16.20 27.33
N GLU A 1031 14.39 15.30 27.80
CA GLU A 1031 15.43 14.66 26.98
C GLU A 1031 14.82 13.67 25.99
N VAL A 1032 13.85 12.86 26.45
CA VAL A 1032 13.11 11.93 25.60
C VAL A 1032 12.28 12.69 24.57
N MET A 1033 11.57 13.74 25.01
CA MET A 1033 10.77 14.58 24.13
C MET A 1033 11.61 15.28 23.06
N ALA A 1034 12.78 15.82 23.41
CA ALA A 1034 13.68 16.48 22.47
C ALA A 1034 14.13 15.52 21.36
N SER A 1035 14.61 14.33 21.74
CA SER A 1035 15.07 13.31 20.79
C SER A 1035 13.93 12.82 19.88
N PHE A 1036 12.73 12.64 20.46
CA PHE A 1036 11.52 12.26 19.72
C PHE A 1036 11.10 13.34 18.70
N LEU A 1037 10.99 14.60 19.12
CA LEU A 1037 10.57 15.70 18.25
C LEU A 1037 11.57 15.97 17.12
N LYS A 1038 12.87 15.81 17.41
CA LYS A 1038 13.93 15.92 16.39
C LYS A 1038 13.78 14.87 15.29
N LEU A 1039 13.68 13.59 15.66
CA LEU A 1039 13.45 12.49 14.71
C LEU A 1039 12.16 12.71 13.92
N LEU A 1040 11.07 13.08 14.60
CA LEU A 1040 9.78 13.34 13.95
C LEU A 1040 9.86 14.52 12.96
N ASN A 1041 10.63 15.56 13.28
CA ASN A 1041 10.83 16.71 12.40
C ASN A 1041 11.45 16.28 11.07
N HIS A 1042 12.57 15.55 11.09
CA HIS A 1042 13.22 15.08 9.86
C HIS A 1042 12.37 14.08 9.07
N LEU A 1043 11.62 13.19 9.74
CA LEU A 1043 10.73 12.24 9.06
C LEU A 1043 9.64 12.94 8.23
N MET A 1044 9.18 14.13 8.65
CA MET A 1044 8.19 14.90 7.87
C MET A 1044 8.74 15.42 6.54
N SER A 1045 10.05 15.66 6.44
CA SER A 1045 10.71 16.20 5.24
C SER A 1045 11.45 15.14 4.42
N PHE A 1046 11.33 13.86 4.78
CA PHE A 1046 11.87 12.80 3.94
C PHE A 1046 11.09 12.64 2.64
N ARG A 1047 11.77 12.49 1.48
CA ARG A 1047 11.18 12.28 0.13
C ARG A 1047 10.49 10.91 -0.04
N ASP A 1048 9.76 10.50 0.98
CA ASP A 1048 8.82 9.40 1.02
C ASP A 1048 7.46 9.97 1.42
N SER A 1049 6.59 10.19 0.42
CA SER A 1049 5.29 10.84 0.61
C SER A 1049 4.42 10.10 1.65
N LYS A 1050 4.50 8.77 1.73
CA LYS A 1050 3.71 7.99 2.70
C LYS A 1050 4.26 8.15 4.11
N CYS A 1051 5.57 8.08 4.29
CA CYS A 1051 6.20 8.25 5.61
C CYS A 1051 6.07 9.70 6.09
N SER A 1052 6.28 10.68 5.21
CA SER A 1052 6.08 12.11 5.49
C SER A 1052 4.65 12.37 5.95
N PHE A 1053 3.65 11.91 5.19
CA PHE A 1053 2.24 12.07 5.53
C PHE A 1053 1.89 11.50 6.91
N ASN A 1054 2.29 10.25 7.18
CA ASN A 1054 2.01 9.62 8.49
C ASN A 1054 2.77 10.33 9.63
N SER A 1055 3.98 10.83 9.38
CA SER A 1055 4.74 11.60 10.38
C SER A 1055 4.06 12.93 10.71
N ILE A 1056 3.44 13.60 9.73
CA ILE A 1056 2.63 14.80 9.96
C ILE A 1056 1.38 14.47 10.79
N LEU A 1057 0.74 13.32 10.54
CA LEU A 1057 -0.40 12.87 11.37
C LEU A 1057 0.00 12.53 12.80
N VAL A 1058 1.21 11.99 13.01
CA VAL A 1058 1.79 11.81 14.35
C VAL A 1058 2.05 13.18 14.99
N MET A 1059 2.68 14.12 14.28
CA MET A 1059 2.92 15.49 14.79
C MET A 1059 1.62 16.18 15.21
N LYS A 1060 0.58 16.09 14.36
CA LYS A 1060 -0.78 16.58 14.66
C LYS A 1060 -1.34 15.98 15.95
N SER A 1061 -1.09 14.71 16.20
CA SER A 1061 -1.49 14.00 17.43
C SER A 1061 -0.75 14.53 18.67
N CYS A 1062 0.48 15.03 18.52
CA CYS A 1062 1.34 15.48 19.62
C CYS A 1062 1.12 16.95 20.02
N LEU A 1063 0.52 17.80 19.16
CA LEU A 1063 0.42 19.25 19.40
C LEU A 1063 -0.24 19.60 20.75
N VAL A 1064 -1.35 18.94 21.09
CA VAL A 1064 -2.07 19.18 22.36
C VAL A 1064 -1.22 18.83 23.58
N ASP A 1065 -0.30 17.88 23.42
CA ASP A 1065 0.54 17.43 24.52
C ASP A 1065 1.84 18.21 24.70
N THR A 1066 2.20 19.07 23.74
CA THR A 1066 3.51 19.71 23.67
C THR A 1066 3.48 21.24 23.67
N LEU A 1067 2.56 21.87 22.92
CA LEU A 1067 2.49 23.33 22.77
C LEU A 1067 2.09 24.04 24.08
N ILE A 1068 2.70 25.19 24.37
CA ILE A 1068 2.45 26.07 25.54
C ILE A 1068 2.73 25.39 26.90
N LYS A 1069 3.39 24.23 26.91
CA LYS A 1069 3.75 23.54 28.15
C LYS A 1069 5.18 23.83 28.60
N ASN A 1070 6.09 24.10 27.67
CA ASN A 1070 7.50 24.35 27.95
C ASN A 1070 8.09 25.33 26.92
N GLU A 1071 8.60 26.45 27.40
CA GLU A 1071 9.15 27.53 26.56
C GLU A 1071 10.28 27.06 25.62
N SER A 1072 11.16 26.16 26.07
CA SER A 1072 12.24 25.62 25.23
C SER A 1072 11.72 24.76 24.07
N VAL A 1073 10.59 24.07 24.28
CA VAL A 1073 9.93 23.26 23.26
C VAL A 1073 9.20 24.17 22.27
N ASP A 1074 8.50 25.19 22.77
CA ASP A 1074 7.83 26.19 21.94
C ASP A 1074 8.84 26.97 21.07
N GLN A 1075 10.04 27.23 21.60
CA GLN A 1075 11.16 27.77 20.83
C GLN A 1075 11.60 26.81 19.72
N PHE A 1076 11.77 25.51 20.01
CA PHE A 1076 12.09 24.49 19.00
C PHE A 1076 11.02 24.39 17.90
N PHE A 1077 9.73 24.46 18.27
CA PHE A 1077 8.64 24.51 17.29
C PHE A 1077 8.79 25.72 16.35
N THR A 1078 9.14 26.87 16.91
CA THR A 1078 9.33 28.12 16.15
C THR A 1078 10.57 28.06 15.25
N THR A 1079 11.70 27.56 15.74
CA THR A 1079 13.00 27.66 15.04
C THR A 1079 13.36 26.46 14.17
N GLU A 1080 12.74 25.29 14.38
CA GLU A 1080 13.10 24.05 13.67
C GLU A 1080 11.90 23.41 12.96
N ILE A 1081 10.75 23.29 13.62
CA ILE A 1081 9.58 22.61 13.03
C ILE A 1081 8.86 23.50 12.02
N MET A 1082 8.55 24.75 12.39
CA MET A 1082 7.87 25.69 11.48
C MET A 1082 8.69 25.95 10.20
N PRO A 1083 10.01 26.19 10.25
CA PRO A 1083 10.83 26.34 9.05
C PRO A 1083 10.88 25.08 8.21
N ASN A 1084 11.00 23.90 8.81
CA ASN A 1084 11.00 22.65 8.05
C ASN A 1084 9.67 22.43 7.32
N LEU A 1085 8.54 22.64 8.00
CA LEU A 1085 7.22 22.58 7.37
C LEU A 1085 7.10 23.61 6.25
N LEU A 1086 7.52 24.85 6.48
CA LEU A 1086 7.39 25.93 5.51
C LEU A 1086 8.30 25.74 4.29
N LEU A 1087 9.58 25.43 4.49
CA LEU A 1087 10.62 25.42 3.46
C LEU A 1087 10.79 24.08 2.74
N ASN A 1088 10.47 22.97 3.41
CA ASN A 1088 10.66 21.63 2.83
C ASN A 1088 9.34 20.94 2.50
N VAL A 1089 8.29 21.10 3.30
CA VAL A 1089 7.01 20.38 3.10
C VAL A 1089 5.99 21.20 2.29
N LEU A 1090 5.77 22.46 2.63
CA LEU A 1090 4.69 23.27 2.04
C LEU A 1090 5.08 23.91 0.69
N THR A 1091 6.37 24.13 0.46
CA THR A 1091 6.88 24.79 -0.74
C THR A 1091 7.26 23.80 -1.84
N GLN A 1092 7.70 22.59 -1.51
CA GLN A 1092 8.21 21.63 -2.48
C GLN A 1092 7.11 20.75 -3.09
N ASN A 1093 7.20 20.52 -4.40
CA ASN A 1093 6.23 19.71 -5.13
C ASN A 1093 6.22 18.23 -4.74
N ALA A 1094 7.30 17.71 -4.15
CA ALA A 1094 7.40 16.31 -3.71
C ALA A 1094 6.38 15.95 -2.61
N PHE A 1095 5.84 16.96 -1.89
CA PHE A 1095 4.98 16.78 -0.72
C PHE A 1095 3.53 17.20 -0.93
N LYS A 1096 3.05 17.25 -2.18
CA LYS A 1096 1.67 17.66 -2.52
C LYS A 1096 0.59 16.88 -1.74
N ASP A 1097 0.76 15.57 -1.59
CA ASP A 1097 -0.20 14.74 -0.84
C ASP A 1097 -0.19 15.05 0.68
N SER A 1098 0.91 15.59 1.19
CA SER A 1098 1.09 16.04 2.58
C SER A 1098 0.69 17.50 2.81
N LEU A 1099 0.43 18.28 1.75
CA LEU A 1099 0.25 19.73 1.81
C LEU A 1099 -0.84 20.13 2.80
N TYR A 1100 -2.02 19.50 2.74
CA TYR A 1100 -3.17 19.91 3.56
C TYR A 1100 -2.99 19.63 5.04
N GLU A 1101 -2.45 18.46 5.39
CA GLU A 1101 -2.20 18.08 6.78
C GLU A 1101 -0.99 18.86 7.33
N GLY A 1102 0.05 19.06 6.52
CA GLY A 1102 1.19 19.91 6.87
C GLY A 1102 0.77 21.36 7.10
N LEU A 1103 -0.12 21.89 6.26
CA LEU A 1103 -0.66 23.25 6.39
C LEU A 1103 -1.52 23.39 7.63
N TYR A 1104 -2.26 22.34 7.99
CA TYR A 1104 -3.04 22.32 9.22
C TYR A 1104 -2.13 22.42 10.45
N VAL A 1105 -1.11 21.55 10.50
CA VAL A 1105 -0.13 21.54 11.59
C VAL A 1105 0.58 22.88 11.69
N PHE A 1106 1.06 23.43 10.56
CA PHE A 1106 1.68 24.75 10.51
C PHE A 1106 0.74 25.86 11.00
N THR A 1107 -0.51 25.88 10.52
CA THR A 1107 -1.50 26.90 10.90
C THR A 1107 -1.83 26.86 12.39
N VAL A 1108 -1.96 25.67 12.97
CA VAL A 1108 -2.19 25.50 14.41
C VAL A 1108 -0.99 26.02 15.21
N ILE A 1109 0.24 25.59 14.88
CA ILE A 1109 1.45 26.07 15.56
C ILE A 1109 1.59 27.58 15.42
N PHE A 1110 1.37 28.12 14.22
CA PHE A 1110 1.42 29.55 13.92
C PHE A 1110 0.44 30.36 14.78
N LEU A 1111 -0.85 29.97 14.79
CA LEU A 1111 -1.88 30.68 15.55
C LEU A 1111 -1.67 30.58 17.06
N THR A 1112 -1.15 29.45 17.53
CA THR A 1112 -0.89 29.21 18.96
C THR A 1112 0.35 29.96 19.44
N LEU A 1113 1.49 29.84 18.77
CA LEU A 1113 2.75 30.42 19.23
C LEU A 1113 2.88 31.91 18.94
N CYS A 1114 2.37 32.42 17.81
CA CYS A 1114 2.41 33.87 17.54
C CYS A 1114 1.54 34.67 18.51
N LYS A 1115 0.50 34.04 19.08
CA LYS A 1115 -0.33 34.65 20.12
C LYS A 1115 0.45 34.86 21.42
N GLU A 1116 1.24 33.87 21.82
CA GLU A 1116 1.91 33.83 23.12
C GLU A 1116 3.31 34.47 23.07
N TYR A 1117 4.02 34.34 21.94
CA TYR A 1117 5.43 34.74 21.80
C TYR A 1117 5.64 35.71 20.62
N LYS A 1118 5.95 36.98 20.93
CA LYS A 1118 6.33 37.97 19.92
C LYS A 1118 7.62 37.61 19.17
N SER A 1119 8.52 36.85 19.80
CA SER A 1119 9.73 36.33 19.17
C SER A 1119 9.43 35.41 17.98
N SER A 1120 8.33 34.65 18.02
CA SER A 1120 7.90 33.80 16.91
C SER A 1120 7.48 34.62 15.70
N ILE A 1121 6.75 35.72 15.89
CA ILE A 1121 6.40 36.66 14.82
C ILE A 1121 7.68 37.25 14.20
N GLN A 1122 8.61 37.75 15.05
CA GLN A 1122 9.86 38.33 14.59
C GLN A 1122 10.70 37.34 13.78
N TYR A 1123 10.80 36.10 14.24
CA TYR A 1123 11.54 35.04 13.56
C TYR A 1123 10.93 34.72 12.18
N LEU A 1124 9.60 34.60 12.09
CA LEU A 1124 8.92 34.37 10.81
C LEU A 1124 9.01 35.56 9.86
N CYS A 1125 8.97 36.80 10.37
CA CYS A 1125 9.23 38.00 9.56
C CYS A 1125 10.65 37.97 8.97
N GLN A 1126 11.65 37.53 9.73
CA GLN A 1126 13.02 37.36 9.26
C GLN A 1126 13.13 36.23 8.23
N LEU A 1127 12.54 35.06 8.52
CA LEU A 1127 12.54 33.90 7.63
C LEU A 1127 11.87 34.20 6.27
N SER A 1128 10.88 35.09 6.27
CA SER A 1128 10.13 35.49 5.08
C SER A 1128 10.70 36.71 4.34
N ASN A 1129 11.89 37.18 4.70
CA ASN A 1129 12.53 38.39 4.18
C ASN A 1129 11.60 39.62 4.21
N GLY A 1130 10.88 39.82 5.31
CA GLY A 1130 10.11 41.05 5.58
C GLY A 1130 8.62 40.99 5.23
N PHE A 1131 8.01 39.81 5.13
CA PHE A 1131 6.55 39.71 5.01
C PHE A 1131 5.85 40.22 6.28
N ASP A 1132 4.68 40.84 6.12
CA ASP A 1132 3.87 41.32 7.25
C ASP A 1132 3.11 40.15 7.92
N VAL A 1133 3.83 39.43 8.79
CA VAL A 1133 3.31 38.29 9.53
C VAL A 1133 2.25 38.70 10.57
N GLU A 1134 2.30 39.94 11.07
CA GLU A 1134 1.34 40.43 12.07
C GLU A 1134 -0.03 40.65 11.45
N SER A 1135 -0.08 41.25 10.25
CA SER A 1135 -1.31 41.37 9.46
C SER A 1135 -1.87 40.01 9.03
N LEU A 1136 -1.00 39.08 8.62
CA LEU A 1136 -1.40 37.70 8.30
C LEU A 1136 -2.03 37.01 9.51
N TYR A 1137 -1.44 37.15 10.69
CA TYR A 1137 -1.95 36.57 11.92
C TYR A 1137 -3.37 37.04 12.22
N GLU A 1138 -3.62 38.35 12.19
CA GLU A 1138 -4.96 38.89 12.45
C GLU A 1138 -5.97 38.47 11.36
N SER A 1139 -5.53 38.46 10.10
CA SER A 1139 -6.37 38.03 8.98
C SER A 1139 -6.80 36.57 9.11
N VAL A 1140 -5.85 35.66 9.39
CA VAL A 1140 -6.15 34.22 9.54
C VAL A 1140 -7.01 33.97 10.78
N ARG A 1141 -6.74 34.67 11.89
CA ARG A 1141 -7.52 34.57 13.12
C ARG A 1141 -8.97 35.04 12.96
N SER A 1142 -9.20 36.06 12.13
CA SER A 1142 -10.52 36.67 11.94
C SER A 1142 -11.53 35.75 11.24
N VAL A 1143 -11.06 34.70 10.55
CA VAL A 1143 -11.95 33.84 9.76
C VAL A 1143 -12.33 32.56 10.50
N GLU A 1144 -13.62 32.26 10.53
CA GLU A 1144 -14.20 31.16 11.31
C GLU A 1144 -13.94 29.76 10.72
N ASN A 1145 -13.73 29.64 9.41
CA ASN A 1145 -13.59 28.35 8.74
C ASN A 1145 -12.15 28.07 8.27
N TYR A 1146 -11.71 26.82 8.44
CA TYR A 1146 -10.37 26.39 8.03
C TYR A 1146 -10.14 26.52 6.51
N LYS A 1147 -11.20 26.44 5.68
CA LYS A 1147 -11.08 26.61 4.22
C LYS A 1147 -10.56 27.99 3.85
N SER A 1148 -11.00 29.03 4.55
CA SER A 1148 -10.59 30.41 4.30
C SER A 1148 -9.27 30.74 4.98
N GLN A 1149 -9.00 30.17 6.17
CA GLN A 1149 -7.66 30.23 6.79
C GLN A 1149 -6.58 29.69 5.84
N ARG A 1150 -6.87 28.57 5.15
CA ARG A 1150 -5.98 28.03 4.12
C ARG A 1150 -5.75 29.00 2.97
N ALA A 1151 -6.80 29.64 2.47
CA ALA A 1151 -6.68 30.57 1.34
C ALA A 1151 -5.70 31.73 1.68
N LEU A 1152 -5.80 32.27 2.89
CA LEU A 1152 -4.90 33.32 3.39
C LEU A 1152 -3.46 32.81 3.56
N MET A 1153 -3.28 31.60 4.10
CA MET A 1153 -1.95 31.01 4.29
C MET A 1153 -1.24 30.67 2.98
N VAL A 1154 -1.99 30.39 1.90
CA VAL A 1154 -1.41 30.12 0.58
C VAL A 1154 -0.69 31.36 0.04
N GLU A 1155 -1.16 32.57 0.32
CA GLU A 1155 -0.48 33.81 -0.07
C GLU A 1155 0.89 33.93 0.59
N PHE A 1156 0.99 33.57 1.87
CA PHE A 1156 2.26 33.53 2.59
C PHE A 1156 3.21 32.48 2.01
N ILE A 1157 2.72 31.29 1.66
CA ILE A 1157 3.54 30.24 1.04
C ILE A 1157 4.04 30.67 -0.35
N ASP A 1158 3.18 31.32 -1.15
CA ASP A 1158 3.52 31.84 -2.50
C ASP A 1158 4.62 32.91 -2.42
N TRP A 1159 4.54 33.79 -1.42
CA TRP A 1159 5.59 34.76 -1.11
C TRP A 1159 6.92 34.07 -0.81
N ILE A 1160 6.92 33.06 0.07
CA ILE A 1160 8.12 32.29 0.43
C ILE A 1160 8.75 31.61 -0.80
N LYS A 1161 7.94 31.02 -1.68
CA LYS A 1161 8.42 30.43 -2.94
C LYS A 1161 9.09 31.46 -3.85
N THR A 1162 8.51 32.65 -3.93
CA THR A 1162 9.00 33.74 -4.77
C THR A 1162 10.33 34.28 -4.27
N VAL A 1163 10.43 34.50 -2.96
CA VAL A 1163 11.61 35.07 -2.31
C VAL A 1163 12.80 34.09 -2.29
N ASN A 1164 12.56 32.78 -2.14
CA ASN A 1164 13.62 31.77 -2.06
C ASN A 1164 14.15 31.29 -3.42
N GLY A 1165 13.69 31.86 -4.54
CA GLY A 1165 14.18 31.49 -5.87
C GLY A 1165 13.75 30.10 -6.37
N ASN A 1166 13.06 29.30 -5.56
CA ASN A 1166 12.49 27.98 -5.93
C ASN A 1166 11.48 28.05 -7.08
N ASN A 1167 11.02 29.24 -7.42
CA ASN A 1167 10.26 29.48 -8.61
C ASN A 1167 11.06 29.09 -9.87
N MET A 1168 12.38 29.27 -9.94
CA MET A 1168 13.17 29.02 -11.17
C MET A 1168 13.18 27.54 -11.61
N GLU A 1169 13.20 26.58 -10.69
CA GLU A 1169 13.28 25.14 -11.00
C GLU A 1169 11.97 24.57 -11.60
N ASP A 1170 10.80 25.08 -11.19
CA ASP A 1170 9.50 24.73 -11.79
C ASP A 1170 9.21 25.52 -13.09
N GLN A 1171 10.02 26.53 -13.39
CA GLN A 1171 9.67 27.58 -14.33
C GLN A 1171 10.24 27.41 -15.75
N ASP A 1172 11.25 26.56 -15.94
CA ASP A 1172 11.81 26.20 -17.25
C ASP A 1172 11.40 24.80 -17.76
N ASP A 1173 10.35 24.22 -17.17
CA ASP A 1173 9.78 22.99 -17.70
C ASP A 1173 9.14 23.21 -19.09
N ASP A 1174 9.61 22.40 -20.05
CA ASP A 1174 9.09 22.30 -21.41
C ASP A 1174 7.54 22.17 -21.40
N ASP A 1175 6.86 22.85 -22.33
CA ASP A 1175 5.40 22.86 -22.45
C ASP A 1175 4.85 21.42 -22.51
N LYS A 1176 5.64 20.49 -23.07
CA LYS A 1176 5.36 19.05 -23.11
C LYS A 1176 5.35 18.40 -21.71
N ARG A 1177 6.37 18.62 -20.88
CA ARG A 1177 6.44 18.09 -19.51
C ARG A 1177 5.31 18.64 -18.63
N ARG A 1178 4.90 19.89 -18.85
CA ARG A 1178 3.75 20.49 -18.16
C ARG A 1178 2.42 19.87 -18.59
N GLN A 1179 2.24 19.61 -19.89
CA GLN A 1179 1.07 18.90 -20.39
C GLN A 1179 1.01 17.47 -19.84
N GLU A 1180 2.13 16.75 -19.82
CA GLU A 1180 2.24 15.42 -19.21
C GLU A 1180 1.91 15.46 -17.70
N LYS A 1181 2.47 16.42 -16.95
CA LYS A 1181 2.14 16.62 -15.51
C LYS A 1181 0.67 16.95 -15.29
N ARG A 1182 0.07 17.83 -16.11
CA ARG A 1182 -1.36 18.17 -16.05
C ARG A 1182 -2.22 16.94 -16.35
N GLN A 1183 -1.83 16.16 -17.35
CA GLN A 1183 -2.52 14.94 -17.74
C GLN A 1183 -2.51 13.90 -16.61
N ILE A 1184 -1.36 13.68 -15.97
CA ILE A 1184 -1.23 12.79 -14.79
C ILE A 1184 -2.11 13.26 -13.63
N LEU A 1185 -2.14 14.57 -13.35
CA LEU A 1185 -2.99 15.15 -12.30
C LEU A 1185 -4.48 14.93 -12.59
N LEU A 1186 -4.91 15.14 -13.83
CA LEU A 1186 -6.28 14.91 -14.27
C LEU A 1186 -6.64 13.43 -14.26
N GLU A 1187 -5.73 12.55 -14.65
CA GLU A 1187 -5.92 11.11 -14.56
C GLU A 1187 -6.12 10.69 -13.10
N ARG A 1188 -5.28 11.15 -12.17
CA ARG A 1188 -5.45 10.90 -10.73
C ARG A 1188 -6.76 11.48 -10.18
N ALA A 1189 -7.14 12.69 -10.60
CA ALA A 1189 -8.41 13.31 -10.18
C ALA A 1189 -9.61 12.50 -10.69
N ASN A 1190 -9.59 12.08 -11.96
CA ASN A 1190 -10.60 11.21 -12.54
C ASN A 1190 -10.63 9.83 -11.87
N GLU A 1191 -9.47 9.27 -11.55
CA GLU A 1191 -9.39 8.04 -10.76
C GLU A 1191 -9.99 8.22 -9.37
N ARG A 1192 -9.77 9.35 -8.68
CA ARG A 1192 -10.41 9.64 -7.38
C ARG A 1192 -11.93 9.74 -7.51
N LEU A 1193 -12.45 10.29 -8.61
CA LEU A 1193 -13.89 10.34 -8.86
C LEU A 1193 -14.50 8.96 -9.08
N ILE A 1194 -13.75 8.02 -9.67
CA ILE A 1194 -14.21 6.66 -9.97
C ILE A 1194 -13.91 5.68 -8.81
N LYS A 1195 -12.81 5.84 -8.06
CA LYS A 1195 -12.38 4.91 -7.01
C LYS A 1195 -12.85 5.28 -5.59
N LYS A 1196 -13.78 6.24 -5.45
CA LYS A 1196 -14.26 6.77 -4.16
C LYS A 1196 -14.75 5.71 -3.14
N ASN A 1197 -15.14 4.53 -3.62
CA ASN A 1197 -15.67 3.43 -2.81
C ASN A 1197 -14.70 2.26 -2.59
N LYS A 1198 -13.43 2.33 -3.00
CA LYS A 1198 -12.44 1.38 -2.47
C LYS A 1198 -12.14 1.79 -1.04
N GLU A 1199 -12.77 1.11 -0.09
CA GLU A 1199 -12.40 1.17 1.33
C GLU A 1199 -10.86 1.12 1.42
N GLN A 1200 -10.26 2.09 2.13
CA GLN A 1200 -8.91 1.90 2.65
C GLN A 1200 -8.93 0.55 3.34
N LYS A 1201 -8.06 -0.38 2.90
CA LYS A 1201 -7.92 -1.75 3.45
C LYS A 1201 -8.39 -1.75 4.89
N ASP A 1202 -9.57 -2.34 5.07
CA ASP A 1202 -10.21 -2.46 6.36
C ASP A 1202 -9.17 -2.98 7.36
N ILE A 1203 -9.12 -2.37 8.55
CA ILE A 1203 -8.30 -2.86 9.66
C ILE A 1203 -8.69 -4.32 10.01
N LEU A 1204 -9.87 -4.78 9.57
CA LEU A 1204 -10.31 -6.17 9.61
C LEU A 1204 -9.66 -7.10 8.57
N ASP A 1205 -8.95 -6.57 7.58
CA ASP A 1205 -8.13 -7.33 6.61
C ASP A 1205 -6.63 -7.32 7.02
N ASP A 1206 -6.29 -6.77 8.20
CA ASP A 1206 -4.95 -6.88 8.79
C ASP A 1206 -4.73 -8.35 9.23
N PRO A 1207 -3.79 -9.09 8.60
CA PRO A 1207 -3.46 -10.45 9.00
C PRO A 1207 -3.04 -10.55 10.47
N ASN A 1208 -2.58 -9.44 11.09
CA ASN A 1208 -2.28 -9.39 12.52
C ASN A 1208 -3.53 -9.40 13.41
N THR A 1209 -4.70 -8.99 12.90
CA THR A 1209 -5.98 -9.06 13.64
C THR A 1209 -6.56 -10.46 13.60
N GLU A 1210 -6.39 -11.21 12.50
CA GLU A 1210 -6.76 -12.63 12.43
C GLU A 1210 -5.80 -13.50 13.26
N ASP A 1211 -4.48 -13.28 13.20
CA ASP A 1211 -3.53 -13.97 14.09
C ASP A 1211 -3.70 -13.57 15.57
N GLY A 1212 -4.07 -12.31 15.83
CA GLY A 1212 -4.42 -11.81 17.17
C GLY A 1212 -5.74 -12.37 17.70
N ALA A 1213 -6.74 -12.56 16.84
CA ALA A 1213 -8.04 -13.15 17.17
C ALA A 1213 -7.97 -14.69 17.30
N PHE A 1214 -7.09 -15.35 16.54
CA PHE A 1214 -6.71 -16.73 16.81
C PHE A 1214 -6.01 -16.84 18.18
N GLY A 1215 -5.19 -15.85 18.57
CA GLY A 1215 -4.65 -15.76 19.93
C GLY A 1215 -5.70 -15.56 21.03
N SER A 1216 -6.76 -14.77 20.79
CA SER A 1216 -7.85 -14.52 21.75
C SER A 1216 -8.95 -15.59 21.75
N LEU A 1217 -9.03 -16.43 20.72
CA LEU A 1217 -9.92 -17.60 20.70
C LEU A 1217 -9.54 -18.66 21.74
N PHE A 1218 -8.33 -18.56 22.30
CA PHE A 1218 -7.79 -19.45 23.33
C PHE A 1218 -7.73 -18.78 24.71
N THR A 1219 -8.27 -17.56 24.84
CA THR A 1219 -8.58 -16.92 26.13
C THR A 1219 -10.05 -17.15 26.45
N SER A 1220 -10.34 -18.37 26.90
CA SER A 1220 -11.56 -18.72 27.64
C SER A 1220 -11.15 -19.44 28.91
#